data_AF-A0A1J5TGY3-F1
#
_entry.id   AF-A0A1J5TGY3-F1
#
_cell.length_a   1.000
_cell.length_b   1.000
_cell.length_c   1.000
_cell.angle_alpha   90.00
_cell.angle_beta   90.00
_cell.angle_gamma   90.00
#
_symmetry.space_group_name_H-M   'P 1'
#
loop_
_entity.id
_entity.type
_entity.pdbx_description
1 polymer ?
#
loop_
_entity_poly.entity_id
_entity_poly.type
_entity_poly.pdbx_seq_one_letter_code
_entity_poly.pdbx_strand_id
1 'polypeptide(L)'
;MNKAFLLTICLLFASFTGCVDNFEDNDDLISDIEKLTEDNKDLNEQLANQTGNNDVLNSDIANLTEQLTNTTEENGVLNSEIVKLNEQNGNLSHQLDLEAQLVAEHLSVLQFEFTNLTVQIQSLNEQIQNSTEENTELLSEIANFTAQVQSLNEQIQTGIEDSDALRSHIENLTSKIELLIEEINQPLEVFTPHSNELFHYAVDDWLEDSVSANSTYGHINTWNTYWVTDMSYAFRDSSFNEDISDWDTSNVTNMNGMFQYANDFNQDIGDWDVSSVGNMEYMFYYCENFNENISGWDVSSVGNMKYMFSSATSFNQDISTWNVSDVTTMNRMFSSATSFNQDISNWDVSSVIDMDNMFAYAVSFNSDISDWDVSSVTDMSGMFGYAESFNHDISNWDVSSVKDMSHMFYNADDLSDDNKCSIHTEFSSNSSWNYDWEEYCPSEYFQPENRDELKTAVDEWIEDSESANSTYGHISTWDTSLVTDMTELFYYNQTFNDDISNWDVSSVTTTEKMFKFAEDFNQDLSGWDVSNVVYMNEMFYYATDFNQDIEYWDVSSVTDMEGMFFAATDFNQDLVSWDVSKVTDTNGMFYAAISFNGDISDWDTSSVTKLNSMFYFASSFNQDISGWDVSNVDDWYGMKSMFYGAESFNQDISQWDVSNVNNMYGMFYNA
;
A
#
# COMPACT_ATOMS: atom_id res chain seq x y z
N MET A 1 51.93 -57.53 -56.45
CA MET A 1 53.03 -57.32 -57.44
C MET A 1 54.31 -57.17 -56.62
N ASN A 2 55.26 -58.10 -56.55
CA ASN A 2 56.11 -58.53 -57.65
C ASN A 2 56.78 -59.92 -57.37
N LYS A 3 55.97 -60.97 -57.13
CA LYS A 3 56.45 -62.37 -57.00
C LYS A 3 56.95 -63.00 -58.33
N ALA A 4 56.86 -62.29 -59.45
CA ALA A 4 57.29 -62.75 -60.77
C ALA A 4 58.67 -62.22 -61.20
N PHE A 5 59.24 -61.22 -60.50
CA PHE A 5 60.52 -60.61 -60.88
C PHE A 5 61.73 -61.28 -60.19
N LEU A 6 61.55 -61.87 -59.00
CA LEU A 6 62.61 -62.65 -58.35
C LEU A 6 62.84 -64.03 -59.00
N LEU A 7 61.82 -64.64 -59.62
CA LEU A 7 61.95 -65.97 -60.23
C LEU A 7 62.73 -65.96 -61.56
N THR A 8 62.94 -64.79 -62.16
CA THR A 8 63.61 -64.65 -63.48
C THR A 8 65.13 -64.42 -63.34
N ILE A 9 65.61 -64.02 -62.15
CA ILE A 9 67.06 -63.83 -61.89
C ILE A 9 67.75 -65.14 -61.50
N CYS A 10 67.02 -66.14 -60.99
CA CYS A 10 67.59 -67.45 -60.63
C CYS A 10 67.82 -68.41 -61.83
N LEU A 11 67.34 -68.10 -63.04
CA LEU A 11 67.43 -69.00 -64.20
C LEU A 11 68.50 -68.62 -65.24
N LEU A 12 69.33 -67.60 -64.99
CA LEU A 12 70.31 -67.10 -66.00
C LEU A 12 71.80 -67.18 -65.61
N PHE A 13 72.17 -67.74 -64.46
CA PHE A 13 73.58 -67.97 -64.12
C PHE A 13 73.85 -69.41 -63.64
N ALA A 14 73.59 -70.38 -64.53
CA ALA A 14 74.11 -71.74 -64.42
C ALA A 14 75.52 -71.83 -65.03
N SER A 15 76.51 -71.27 -64.36
CA SER A 15 77.93 -71.65 -64.53
C SER A 15 78.79 -70.93 -63.50
N PHE A 16 78.91 -71.48 -62.29
CA PHE A 16 80.15 -71.54 -61.51
C PHE A 16 79.89 -72.36 -60.24
N THR A 17 80.55 -73.50 -60.15
CA THR A 17 80.72 -74.33 -58.95
C THR A 17 81.34 -73.48 -57.84
N GLY A 18 80.57 -73.13 -56.80
CA GLY A 18 81.05 -72.32 -55.69
C GLY A 18 79.97 -71.79 -54.74
N CYS A 19 78.85 -72.49 -54.57
CA CYS A 19 77.80 -72.17 -53.59
C CYS A 19 77.14 -73.47 -53.13
N VAL A 20 77.94 -74.37 -52.54
CA VAL A 20 77.44 -75.62 -51.94
C VAL A 20 77.71 -75.65 -50.42
N ASP A 21 78.42 -74.66 -49.87
CA ASP A 21 78.71 -74.60 -48.43
C ASP A 21 77.87 -73.53 -47.67
N ASN A 22 76.84 -72.94 -48.30
CA ASN A 22 75.97 -71.93 -47.67
C ASN A 22 74.48 -72.32 -47.66
N PHE A 23 74.12 -73.55 -48.04
CA PHE A 23 72.71 -73.97 -48.07
C PHE A 23 72.17 -74.40 -46.70
N GLU A 24 73.00 -74.90 -45.78
CA GLU A 24 72.59 -75.14 -44.38
C GLU A 24 72.33 -73.80 -43.64
N ASP A 25 73.19 -72.78 -43.84
CA ASP A 25 72.97 -71.44 -43.26
C ASP A 25 71.74 -70.72 -43.83
N ASN A 26 71.31 -71.05 -45.06
CA ASN A 26 70.17 -70.40 -45.71
C ASN A 26 68.82 -71.03 -45.33
N ASP A 27 68.78 -72.35 -45.06
CA ASP A 27 67.59 -73.02 -44.53
C ASP A 27 67.33 -72.60 -43.07
N ASP A 28 68.37 -72.42 -42.26
CA ASP A 28 68.26 -71.83 -40.91
C ASP A 28 67.78 -70.37 -40.96
N LEU A 29 68.31 -69.55 -41.88
CA LEU A 29 67.83 -68.18 -42.11
C LEU A 29 66.38 -68.12 -42.61
N ILE A 30 65.97 -69.04 -43.49
CA ILE A 30 64.58 -69.13 -43.96
C ILE A 30 63.66 -69.55 -42.81
N SER A 31 64.05 -70.54 -42.01
CA SER A 31 63.32 -70.96 -40.80
C SER A 31 63.18 -69.82 -39.79
N ASP A 32 64.25 -69.05 -39.56
CA ASP A 32 64.23 -67.86 -38.69
C ASP A 32 63.31 -66.76 -39.25
N ILE A 33 63.32 -66.55 -40.58
CA ILE A 33 62.43 -65.58 -41.24
C ILE A 33 60.96 -66.04 -41.17
N GLU A 34 60.67 -67.33 -41.37
CA GLU A 34 59.32 -67.87 -41.25
C GLU A 34 58.81 -67.75 -39.81
N LYS A 35 59.65 -68.06 -38.82
CA LYS A 35 59.35 -67.87 -37.40
C LYS A 35 59.12 -66.41 -37.06
N LEU A 36 60.00 -65.50 -37.49
CA LEU A 36 59.83 -64.05 -37.31
C LEU A 36 58.58 -63.51 -38.02
N THR A 37 58.17 -64.13 -39.13
CA THR A 37 56.95 -63.74 -39.85
C THR A 37 55.71 -64.17 -39.08
N GLU A 38 55.69 -65.39 -38.51
CA GLU A 38 54.58 -65.84 -37.67
C GLU A 38 54.54 -65.08 -36.33
N ASP A 39 55.69 -64.83 -35.69
CA ASP A 39 55.79 -64.00 -34.49
C ASP A 39 55.30 -62.56 -34.75
N ASN A 40 55.61 -61.97 -35.91
CA ASN A 40 55.08 -60.66 -36.30
C ASN A 40 53.57 -60.69 -36.57
N LYS A 41 53.05 -61.80 -37.08
CA LYS A 41 51.61 -61.95 -37.31
C LYS A 41 50.86 -62.07 -36.00
N ASP A 42 51.37 -62.88 -35.06
CA ASP A 42 50.83 -62.98 -33.69
C ASP A 42 50.92 -61.64 -32.95
N LEU A 43 52.05 -60.94 -33.06
CA LEU A 43 52.22 -59.60 -32.46
C LEU A 43 51.23 -58.58 -33.03
N ASN A 44 50.97 -58.60 -34.35
CA ASN A 44 49.98 -57.73 -34.97
C ASN A 44 48.55 -58.06 -34.54
N GLU A 45 48.23 -59.34 -34.33
CA GLU A 45 46.93 -59.77 -33.80
C GLU A 45 46.75 -59.36 -32.33
N GLN A 46 47.81 -59.48 -31.52
CA GLN A 46 47.84 -58.94 -30.15
C GLN A 46 47.67 -57.41 -30.12
N LEU A 47 48.31 -56.68 -31.04
CA LEU A 47 48.19 -55.21 -31.15
C LEU A 47 46.79 -54.78 -31.57
N ALA A 48 46.16 -55.51 -32.51
CA ALA A 48 44.78 -55.27 -32.93
C ALA A 48 43.80 -55.50 -31.76
N ASN A 49 44.00 -56.57 -30.98
CA ASN A 49 43.22 -56.84 -29.77
C ASN A 49 43.41 -55.76 -28.70
N GLN A 50 44.64 -55.28 -28.49
CA GLN A 50 44.89 -54.15 -27.57
C GLN A 50 44.24 -52.86 -28.04
N THR A 51 44.23 -52.61 -29.34
CA THR A 51 43.55 -51.43 -29.93
C THR A 51 42.05 -51.51 -29.68
N GLY A 52 41.42 -52.67 -29.94
CA GLY A 52 40.00 -52.88 -29.65
C GLY A 52 39.67 -52.75 -28.15
N ASN A 53 40.53 -53.23 -27.25
CA ASN A 53 40.35 -53.04 -25.81
C ASN A 53 40.47 -51.57 -25.40
N ASN A 54 41.37 -50.80 -26.02
CA ASN A 54 41.48 -49.36 -25.77
C ASN A 54 40.26 -48.60 -26.29
N ASP A 55 39.67 -49.01 -27.42
CA ASP A 55 38.44 -48.39 -27.94
C ASP A 55 37.26 -48.62 -26.99
N VAL A 56 37.12 -49.84 -26.44
CA VAL A 56 36.12 -50.14 -25.40
C VAL A 56 36.38 -49.32 -24.14
N LEU A 57 37.62 -49.24 -23.67
CA LEU A 57 37.99 -48.46 -22.48
C LEU A 57 37.70 -46.97 -22.68
N ASN A 58 37.95 -46.42 -23.87
CA ASN A 58 37.65 -45.03 -24.19
C ASN A 58 36.14 -44.76 -24.22
N SER A 59 35.34 -45.72 -24.72
CA SER A 59 33.88 -45.65 -24.66
C SER A 59 33.36 -45.68 -23.21
N ASP A 60 33.95 -46.52 -22.36
CA ASP A 60 33.59 -46.59 -20.93
C ASP A 60 33.97 -45.29 -20.21
N ILE A 61 35.14 -44.71 -20.52
CA ILE A 61 35.57 -43.42 -19.98
C ILE A 61 34.62 -42.29 -20.41
N ALA A 62 34.18 -42.27 -21.67
CA ALA A 62 33.23 -41.26 -22.15
C ALA A 62 31.89 -41.35 -21.41
N ASN A 63 31.35 -42.56 -21.25
CA ASN A 63 30.09 -42.79 -20.51
C ASN A 63 30.23 -42.43 -19.03
N LEU A 64 31.34 -42.79 -18.37
CA LEU A 64 31.60 -42.39 -16.99
C LEU A 64 31.78 -40.87 -16.84
N THR A 65 32.34 -40.20 -17.83
CA THR A 65 32.49 -38.74 -17.85
C THR A 65 31.12 -38.07 -17.97
N GLU A 66 30.25 -38.57 -18.84
CA GLU A 66 28.87 -38.09 -18.98
C GLU A 66 28.07 -38.29 -17.69
N GLN A 67 28.16 -39.47 -17.08
CA GLN A 67 27.53 -39.74 -15.77
C GLN A 67 28.04 -38.79 -14.68
N LEU A 68 29.34 -38.49 -14.65
CA LEU A 68 29.94 -37.58 -13.68
C LEU A 68 29.47 -36.13 -13.90
N THR A 69 29.35 -35.70 -15.15
CA THR A 69 28.79 -34.38 -15.50
C THR A 69 27.34 -34.27 -15.03
N ASN A 70 26.48 -35.24 -15.36
CA ASN A 70 25.09 -35.25 -14.92
C ASN A 70 24.97 -35.24 -13.39
N THR A 71 25.80 -36.04 -12.69
CA THR A 71 25.81 -36.07 -11.22
C THR A 71 26.28 -34.73 -10.63
N THR A 72 27.17 -34.01 -11.32
CA THR A 72 27.66 -32.70 -10.87
C THR A 72 26.60 -31.63 -11.07
N GLU A 73 25.86 -31.69 -12.18
CA GLU A 73 24.71 -30.82 -12.44
C GLU A 73 23.60 -31.07 -11.40
N GLU A 74 23.24 -32.33 -11.13
CA GLU A 74 22.29 -32.72 -10.08
C GLU A 74 22.71 -32.20 -8.71
N ASN A 75 24.00 -32.31 -8.35
CA ASN A 75 24.52 -31.75 -7.09
C ASN A 75 24.44 -30.21 -7.06
N GLY A 76 24.63 -29.55 -8.20
CA GLY A 76 24.46 -28.09 -8.32
C GLY A 76 23.02 -27.66 -8.05
N VAL A 77 22.05 -28.39 -8.63
CA VAL A 77 20.61 -28.17 -8.38
C VAL A 77 20.27 -28.40 -6.91
N LEU A 78 20.68 -29.53 -6.34
CA LEU A 78 20.48 -29.84 -4.92
C LEU A 78 21.11 -28.79 -4.00
N ASN A 79 22.28 -28.25 -4.36
CA ASN A 79 22.93 -27.23 -3.55
C ASN A 79 22.19 -25.88 -3.63
N SER A 80 21.63 -25.53 -4.79
CA SER A 80 20.74 -24.36 -4.93
C SER A 80 19.46 -24.54 -4.11
N GLU A 81 18.87 -25.73 -4.12
CA GLU A 81 17.68 -26.06 -3.34
C GLU A 81 17.96 -26.00 -1.82
N ILE A 82 19.14 -26.47 -1.38
CA ILE A 82 19.60 -26.32 0.01
C ILE A 82 19.75 -24.85 0.39
N VAL A 83 20.28 -23.99 -0.48
CA VAL A 83 20.42 -22.55 -0.21
C VAL A 83 19.03 -21.92 -0.05
N LYS A 84 18.10 -22.18 -0.97
CA LYS A 84 16.71 -21.70 -0.87
C LYS A 84 16.03 -22.17 0.42
N LEU A 85 16.17 -23.45 0.77
CA LEU A 85 15.61 -24.00 2.01
C LEU A 85 16.24 -23.37 3.26
N ASN A 86 17.53 -23.03 3.24
CA ASN A 86 18.19 -22.34 4.36
C ASN A 86 17.70 -20.89 4.51
N GLU A 87 17.49 -20.18 3.39
CA GLU A 87 16.91 -18.83 3.39
C GLU A 87 15.47 -18.85 3.89
N GLN A 88 14.64 -19.77 3.38
CA GLN A 88 13.28 -19.99 3.87
C GLN A 88 13.25 -20.32 5.37
N ASN A 89 14.15 -21.19 5.84
CA ASN A 89 14.24 -21.53 7.26
C ASN A 89 14.74 -20.35 8.11
N GLY A 90 15.58 -19.47 7.56
CA GLY A 90 15.98 -18.21 8.19
C GLY A 90 14.82 -17.23 8.31
N ASN A 91 14.04 -17.05 7.23
CA ASN A 91 12.85 -16.21 7.22
C ASN A 91 11.79 -16.74 8.18
N LEU A 92 11.54 -18.05 8.19
CA LEU A 92 10.61 -18.67 9.12
C LEU A 92 11.08 -18.54 10.57
N SER A 93 12.38 -18.64 10.84
CA SER A 93 12.95 -18.38 12.17
C SER A 93 12.74 -16.93 12.60
N HIS A 94 12.92 -15.97 11.69
CA HIS A 94 12.71 -14.55 11.96
C HIS A 94 11.24 -14.24 12.22
N GLN A 95 10.33 -14.80 11.41
CA GLN A 95 8.89 -14.69 11.62
C GLN A 95 8.47 -15.30 12.95
N LEU A 96 9.03 -16.46 13.33
CA LEU A 96 8.75 -17.09 14.62
C LEU A 96 9.24 -16.23 15.80
N ASP A 97 10.39 -15.57 15.66
CA ASP A 97 10.91 -14.63 16.66
C ASP A 97 10.02 -13.38 16.78
N LEU A 98 9.54 -12.84 15.65
CA LEU A 98 8.64 -11.68 15.62
C LEU A 98 7.28 -12.03 16.26
N GLU A 99 6.70 -13.18 15.91
CA GLU A 99 5.47 -13.69 16.51
C GLU A 99 5.65 -13.96 18.02
N ALA A 100 6.79 -14.52 18.43
CA ALA A 100 7.09 -14.73 19.84
C ALA A 100 7.24 -13.41 20.62
N GLN A 101 7.80 -12.37 19.99
CA GLN A 101 7.92 -11.03 20.57
C GLN A 101 6.55 -10.36 20.71
N LEU A 102 5.70 -10.44 19.68
CA LEU A 102 4.34 -9.92 19.69
C LEU A 102 3.48 -10.61 20.77
N VAL A 103 3.60 -11.94 20.88
CA VAL A 103 2.93 -12.72 21.94
C VAL A 103 3.45 -12.32 23.32
N ALA A 104 4.75 -12.10 23.50
CA ALA A 104 5.31 -11.66 24.78
C ALA A 104 4.82 -10.26 25.18
N GLU A 105 4.69 -9.35 24.21
CA GLU A 105 4.15 -8.01 24.41
C GLU A 105 2.67 -8.07 24.82
N HIS A 106 1.83 -8.80 24.08
CA HIS A 106 0.44 -9.04 24.47
C HIS A 106 0.32 -9.68 25.86
N LEU A 107 1.17 -10.67 26.19
CA LEU A 107 1.16 -11.30 27.50
C LEU A 107 1.50 -10.29 28.61
N SER A 108 2.41 -9.35 28.34
CA SER A 108 2.81 -8.30 29.29
C SER A 108 1.68 -7.31 29.57
N VAL A 109 0.92 -6.92 28.53
CA VAL A 109 -0.26 -6.06 28.64
C VAL A 109 -1.35 -6.76 29.44
N LEU A 110 -1.68 -8.00 29.08
CA LEU A 110 -2.65 -8.81 29.83
C LEU A 110 -2.24 -8.98 31.30
N GLN A 111 -0.95 -9.20 31.58
CA GLN A 111 -0.47 -9.35 32.95
C GLN A 111 -0.56 -8.03 33.73
N PHE A 112 -0.35 -6.90 33.08
CA PHE A 112 -0.56 -5.57 33.66
C PHE A 112 -2.04 -5.33 33.98
N GLU A 113 -2.95 -5.62 33.04
CA GLU A 113 -4.40 -5.52 33.24
C GLU A 113 -4.89 -6.43 34.37
N PHE A 114 -4.48 -7.70 34.42
CA PHE A 114 -4.82 -8.60 35.51
C PHE A 114 -4.31 -8.11 36.86
N THR A 115 -3.13 -7.47 36.90
CA THR A 115 -2.59 -6.87 38.11
C THR A 115 -3.43 -5.69 38.56
N ASN A 116 -3.82 -4.81 37.62
CA ASN A 116 -4.68 -3.66 37.92
C ASN A 116 -6.06 -4.12 38.42
N LEU A 117 -6.69 -5.09 37.74
CA LEU A 117 -7.96 -5.67 38.16
C LEU A 117 -7.86 -6.33 39.54
N THR A 118 -6.75 -7.00 39.84
CA THR A 118 -6.49 -7.58 41.16
C THR A 118 -6.44 -6.50 42.25
N VAL A 119 -5.80 -5.36 41.98
CA VAL A 119 -5.74 -4.21 42.90
C VAL A 119 -7.14 -3.60 43.11
N GLN A 120 -7.92 -3.45 42.05
CA GLN A 120 -9.30 -2.97 42.14
C GLN A 120 -10.18 -3.92 42.97
N ILE A 121 -10.06 -5.24 42.75
CA ILE A 121 -10.77 -6.25 43.54
C ILE A 121 -10.35 -6.21 45.01
N GLN A 122 -9.07 -5.98 45.32
CA GLN A 122 -8.60 -5.82 46.71
C GLN A 122 -9.20 -4.57 47.36
N SER A 123 -9.18 -3.43 46.68
CA SER A 123 -9.79 -2.19 47.14
C SER A 123 -11.29 -2.35 47.41
N LEU A 124 -12.01 -2.98 46.48
CA LEU A 124 -13.45 -3.24 46.63
C LEU A 124 -13.73 -4.18 47.81
N ASN A 125 -12.90 -5.21 48.02
CA ASN A 125 -13.03 -6.10 49.18
C ASN A 125 -12.80 -5.36 50.51
N GLU A 126 -11.84 -4.43 50.58
CA GLU A 126 -11.64 -3.59 51.77
C GLU A 126 -12.85 -2.68 52.04
N GLN A 127 -13.42 -2.08 51.00
CA GLN A 127 -14.65 -1.28 51.12
C GLN A 127 -15.81 -2.13 51.66
N ILE A 128 -16.01 -3.34 51.13
CA ILE A 128 -17.03 -4.28 51.61
C ILE A 128 -16.80 -4.66 53.07
N GLN A 129 -15.55 -4.89 53.49
CA GLN A 129 -15.24 -5.18 54.89
C GLN A 129 -15.58 -4.01 55.81
N ASN A 130 -15.19 -2.78 55.45
CA ASN A 130 -15.52 -1.58 56.22
C ASN A 130 -17.04 -1.39 56.37
N SER A 131 -17.79 -1.50 55.26
CA SER A 131 -19.26 -1.42 55.31
C SER A 131 -19.89 -2.55 56.13
N THR A 132 -19.28 -3.74 56.16
CA THR A 132 -19.75 -4.86 56.99
C THR A 132 -19.50 -4.59 58.48
N GLU A 133 -18.36 -4.00 58.84
CA GLU A 133 -18.06 -3.59 60.21
C GLU A 133 -19.01 -2.48 60.69
N GLU A 134 -19.23 -1.44 59.88
CA GLU A 134 -20.19 -0.37 60.18
C GLU A 134 -21.61 -0.92 60.36
N ASN A 135 -22.06 -1.83 59.49
CA ASN A 135 -23.36 -2.48 59.63
C ASN A 135 -23.45 -3.33 60.91
N THR A 136 -22.35 -3.95 61.34
CA THR A 136 -22.30 -4.72 62.58
C THR A 136 -22.38 -3.81 63.81
N GLU A 137 -21.74 -2.64 63.76
CA GLU A 137 -21.82 -1.62 64.80
C GLU A 137 -23.24 -1.03 64.89
N LEU A 138 -23.84 -0.69 63.75
CA LEU A 138 -25.24 -0.25 63.66
C LEU A 138 -26.22 -1.29 64.22
N LEU A 139 -26.01 -2.58 63.93
CA LEU A 139 -26.84 -3.66 64.51
C LEU A 139 -26.70 -3.75 66.03
N SER A 140 -25.51 -3.50 66.57
CA SER A 140 -25.26 -3.43 68.02
C SER A 140 -25.97 -2.22 68.65
N GLU A 141 -25.96 -1.07 67.98
CA GLU A 141 -26.70 0.12 68.42
C GLU A 141 -28.22 -0.09 68.35
N ILE A 142 -28.73 -0.71 67.29
CA ILE A 142 -30.16 -1.07 67.16
C ILE A 142 -30.56 -2.03 68.28
N ALA A 143 -29.73 -3.02 68.63
CA ALA A 143 -30.00 -3.93 69.73
C ALA A 143 -30.04 -3.18 71.09
N ASN A 144 -29.13 -2.22 71.31
CA ASN A 144 -29.11 -1.36 72.49
C ASN A 144 -30.37 -0.47 72.57
N PHE A 145 -30.73 0.18 71.46
CA PHE A 145 -31.97 0.97 71.38
C PHE A 145 -33.21 0.12 71.60
N THR A 146 -33.25 -1.10 71.08
CA THR A 146 -34.35 -2.05 71.31
C THR A 146 -34.49 -2.40 72.78
N ALA A 147 -33.37 -2.63 73.50
CA ALA A 147 -33.37 -2.88 74.94
C ALA A 147 -33.82 -1.64 75.75
N GLN A 148 -33.43 -0.43 75.32
CA GLN A 148 -33.86 0.83 75.93
C GLN A 148 -35.36 1.09 75.71
N VAL A 149 -35.87 0.80 74.50
CA VAL A 149 -37.31 0.89 74.19
C VAL A 149 -38.11 -0.12 75.02
N GLN A 150 -37.63 -1.34 75.23
CA GLN A 150 -38.29 -2.31 76.12
C GLN A 150 -38.33 -1.83 77.57
N SER A 151 -37.22 -1.28 78.10
CA SER A 151 -37.15 -0.68 79.43
C SER A 151 -38.09 0.53 79.57
N LEU A 152 -38.19 1.37 78.53
CA LEU A 152 -39.11 2.50 78.49
C LEU A 152 -40.58 2.05 78.43
N ASN A 153 -40.87 0.95 77.74
CA ASN A 153 -42.22 0.38 77.66
C ASN A 153 -42.70 -0.19 79.01
N GLU A 154 -41.79 -0.76 79.82
CA GLU A 154 -42.07 -1.16 81.20
C GLU A 154 -42.33 0.04 82.12
N GLN A 155 -41.66 1.18 81.90
CA GLN A 155 -41.88 2.43 82.63
C GLN A 155 -43.19 3.12 82.23
N ILE A 156 -43.56 3.07 80.95
CA ILE A 156 -44.82 3.66 80.42
C ILE A 156 -46.05 2.94 80.98
N GLN A 157 -46.02 1.62 81.18
CA GLN A 157 -47.12 0.86 81.82
C GLN A 157 -47.44 1.36 83.25
N THR A 158 -46.50 2.01 83.94
CA THR A 158 -46.72 2.59 85.28
C THR A 158 -47.22 4.04 85.30
N GLY A 159 -47.33 4.72 84.15
CA GLY A 159 -47.65 6.15 84.06
C GLY A 159 -49.00 6.53 83.42
N ILE A 160 -49.81 5.56 82.98
CA ILE A 160 -51.09 5.77 82.28
C ILE A 160 -52.24 6.02 83.29
N GLU A 161 -52.17 7.08 84.09
CA GLU A 161 -53.35 7.56 84.84
C GLU A 161 -53.66 9.06 84.69
N ASP A 162 -52.83 9.89 84.04
CA ASP A 162 -53.14 11.32 83.86
C ASP A 162 -52.60 11.86 82.52
N SER A 163 -53.43 12.60 81.75
CA SER A 163 -53.05 13.55 80.66
C SER A 163 -53.48 13.25 79.20
N ASP A 164 -54.79 13.01 78.97
CA ASP A 164 -55.41 12.99 77.63
C ASP A 164 -55.54 14.38 76.93
N ALA A 165 -55.07 15.47 77.54
CA ALA A 165 -55.21 16.82 76.98
C ALA A 165 -54.05 17.28 76.07
N LEU A 166 -52.89 16.59 76.10
CA LEU A 166 -51.71 16.95 75.30
C LEU A 166 -51.77 16.37 73.87
N ARG A 167 -52.61 15.35 73.64
CA ARG A 167 -52.69 14.58 72.40
C ARG A 167 -53.17 15.40 71.19
N SER A 168 -54.12 16.31 71.39
CA SER A 168 -54.71 17.11 70.31
C SER A 168 -53.80 18.21 69.75
N HIS A 169 -52.75 18.62 70.48
CA HIS A 169 -51.78 19.60 69.97
C HIS A 169 -50.63 18.94 69.20
N ILE A 170 -50.27 17.70 69.57
CA ILE A 170 -49.21 16.92 68.90
C ILE A 170 -49.70 16.44 67.53
N GLU A 171 -50.96 16.02 67.38
CA GLU A 171 -51.54 15.59 66.09
C GLU A 171 -51.53 16.69 65.00
N ASN A 172 -51.56 17.98 65.37
CA ASN A 172 -51.48 19.11 64.42
C ASN A 172 -50.03 19.40 63.97
N LEU A 173 -49.06 19.18 64.86
CA LEU A 173 -47.64 19.36 64.57
C LEU A 173 -47.07 18.17 63.77
N THR A 174 -47.56 16.95 64.01
CA THR A 174 -47.14 15.74 63.26
C THR A 174 -47.51 15.81 61.78
N SER A 175 -48.72 16.26 61.42
CA SER A 175 -49.09 16.43 60.00
C SER A 175 -48.36 17.57 59.28
N LYS A 176 -47.78 18.55 60.01
CA LYS A 176 -46.93 19.59 59.40
C LYS A 176 -45.50 19.11 59.17
N ILE A 177 -45.02 18.16 59.97
CA ILE A 177 -43.68 17.59 59.85
C ILE A 177 -43.66 16.46 58.80
N GLU A 178 -44.76 15.70 58.65
CA GLU A 178 -44.90 14.69 57.59
C GLU A 178 -44.83 15.30 56.17
N LEU A 179 -45.40 16.49 55.95
CA LEU A 179 -45.30 17.23 54.68
C LEU A 179 -43.90 17.80 54.39
N LEU A 180 -43.06 17.99 55.42
CA LEU A 180 -41.67 18.49 55.30
C LEU A 180 -40.66 17.35 55.12
N ILE A 181 -41.03 16.10 55.45
CA ILE A 181 -40.19 14.90 55.25
C ILE A 181 -40.36 14.31 53.84
N GLU A 182 -41.51 14.53 53.20
CA GLU A 182 -41.78 14.12 51.81
C GLU A 182 -41.02 14.98 50.76
N GLU A 183 -40.50 16.13 51.17
CA GLU A 183 -39.71 17.07 50.34
C GLU A 183 -38.18 16.80 50.39
N ILE A 184 -37.70 15.97 51.34
CA ILE A 184 -36.26 15.78 51.60
C ILE A 184 -35.73 14.40 51.14
N ASN A 185 -36.59 13.42 50.85
CA ASN A 185 -36.21 12.04 50.53
C ASN A 185 -36.59 11.57 49.11
N GLN A 186 -36.63 12.49 48.13
CA GLN A 186 -36.70 12.10 46.72
C GLN A 186 -35.29 11.67 46.26
N PRO A 187 -35.11 10.54 45.53
CA PRO A 187 -33.88 10.33 44.79
C PRO A 187 -33.69 11.54 43.87
N LEU A 188 -32.48 12.10 43.81
CA LEU A 188 -32.17 13.15 42.82
C LEU A 188 -32.54 12.59 41.45
N GLU A 189 -33.60 13.12 40.84
CA GLU A 189 -33.86 12.88 39.42
C GLU A 189 -32.63 13.35 38.66
N VAL A 190 -32.11 12.50 37.77
CA VAL A 190 -31.04 12.88 36.85
C VAL A 190 -31.45 14.18 36.17
N PHE A 191 -30.64 15.22 36.30
CA PHE A 191 -30.95 16.50 35.67
C PHE A 191 -31.11 16.29 34.16
N THR A 192 -32.29 16.62 33.69
CA THR A 192 -32.70 16.41 32.30
C THR A 192 -33.19 17.76 31.78
N PRO A 193 -32.35 18.56 31.12
CA PRO A 193 -32.77 19.84 30.56
C PRO A 193 -33.76 19.60 29.40
N HIS A 194 -35.04 19.94 29.61
CA HIS A 194 -36.09 19.81 28.59
C HIS A 194 -36.18 21.01 27.63
N SER A 195 -35.14 21.87 27.64
CA SER A 195 -34.99 22.99 26.70
C SER A 195 -33.51 23.37 26.58
N ASN A 196 -33.12 23.90 25.41
CA ASN A 196 -31.77 24.42 25.17
C ASN A 196 -31.43 25.57 26.14
N GLU A 197 -32.41 26.42 26.47
CA GLU A 197 -32.24 27.51 27.45
C GLU A 197 -31.86 26.98 28.84
N LEU A 198 -32.51 25.92 29.31
CA LEU A 198 -32.18 25.31 30.61
C LEU A 198 -30.81 24.61 30.58
N PHE A 199 -30.46 23.99 29.46
CA PHE A 199 -29.12 23.43 29.26
C PHE A 199 -28.04 24.52 29.38
N HIS A 200 -28.16 25.61 28.62
CA HIS A 200 -27.20 26.71 28.69
C HIS A 200 -27.11 27.35 30.08
N TYR A 201 -28.24 27.56 30.77
CA TYR A 201 -28.19 28.07 32.14
C TYR A 201 -27.48 27.13 33.11
N ALA A 202 -27.67 25.81 32.99
CA ALA A 202 -26.98 24.86 33.83
C ALA A 202 -25.47 24.84 33.54
N VAL A 203 -25.06 24.95 32.26
CA VAL A 203 -23.65 25.06 31.88
C VAL A 203 -23.05 26.38 32.39
N ASP A 204 -23.73 27.51 32.23
CA ASP A 204 -23.29 28.82 32.75
C ASP A 204 -23.08 28.78 34.27
N ASP A 205 -24.05 28.21 35.00
CA ASP A 205 -23.95 28.01 36.45
C ASP A 205 -22.76 27.11 36.82
N TRP A 206 -22.50 26.05 36.03
CA TRP A 206 -21.36 25.15 36.22
C TRP A 206 -20.03 25.87 36.04
N LEU A 207 -19.91 26.69 35.01
CA LEU A 207 -18.72 27.48 34.71
C LEU A 207 -18.49 28.61 35.74
N GLU A 208 -19.54 29.15 36.35
CA GLU A 208 -19.43 30.18 37.40
C GLU A 208 -19.08 29.59 38.78
N ASP A 209 -19.78 28.54 39.22
CA ASP A 209 -19.55 27.85 40.50
C ASP A 209 -19.99 26.38 40.42
N SER A 210 -19.07 25.51 40.01
CA SER A 210 -19.32 24.07 39.86
C SER A 210 -19.80 23.38 41.15
N VAL A 211 -19.47 23.90 42.33
CA VAL A 211 -19.95 23.33 43.61
C VAL A 211 -21.44 23.62 43.82
N SER A 212 -21.85 24.86 43.52
CA SER A 212 -23.27 25.26 43.58
C SER A 212 -24.09 24.58 42.47
N ALA A 213 -23.54 24.52 41.25
CA ALA A 213 -24.17 23.85 40.13
C ALA A 213 -24.34 22.35 40.38
N ASN A 214 -23.30 21.66 40.86
CA ASN A 214 -23.39 20.24 41.24
C ASN A 214 -24.44 19.98 42.33
N SER A 215 -24.61 20.91 43.27
CA SER A 215 -25.66 20.79 44.29
C SER A 215 -27.08 20.97 43.72
N THR A 216 -27.21 21.63 42.57
CA THR A 216 -28.50 21.98 41.94
C THR A 216 -28.89 20.98 40.85
N TYR A 217 -27.94 20.61 40.00
CA TYR A 217 -28.13 19.81 38.78
C TYR A 217 -27.47 18.44 38.86
N GLY A 218 -26.73 18.12 39.93
CA GLY A 218 -25.82 16.98 39.94
C GLY A 218 -24.58 17.22 39.07
N HIS A 219 -23.67 16.24 39.04
CA HIS A 219 -22.40 16.39 38.34
C HIS A 219 -22.64 16.44 36.83
N ILE A 220 -21.89 17.29 36.11
CA ILE A 220 -22.13 17.58 34.69
C ILE A 220 -22.10 16.33 33.79
N ASN A 221 -21.23 15.36 34.09
CA ASN A 221 -21.15 14.09 33.38
C ASN A 221 -22.42 13.22 33.51
N THR A 222 -23.27 13.46 34.52
CA THR A 222 -24.49 12.66 34.74
C THR A 222 -25.73 13.25 34.09
N TRP A 223 -25.64 14.42 33.46
CA TRP A 223 -26.81 15.08 32.87
C TRP A 223 -27.37 14.28 31.69
N ASN A 224 -28.70 14.13 31.65
CA ASN A 224 -29.38 13.50 30.52
C ASN A 224 -29.71 14.57 29.46
N THR A 225 -28.85 14.72 28.47
CA THR A 225 -28.94 15.73 27.41
C THR A 225 -29.87 15.37 26.24
N TYR A 226 -30.61 14.25 26.30
CA TYR A 226 -31.43 13.74 25.20
C TYR A 226 -32.34 14.79 24.52
N TRP A 227 -32.89 15.75 25.26
CA TRP A 227 -33.82 16.76 24.72
C TRP A 227 -33.13 18.02 24.17
N VAL A 228 -31.81 18.12 24.31
CA VAL A 228 -31.03 19.28 23.85
C VAL A 228 -30.81 19.15 22.36
N THR A 229 -31.20 20.17 21.60
CA THR A 229 -31.01 20.21 20.14
C THR A 229 -30.00 21.25 19.70
N ASP A 230 -29.58 22.14 20.59
CA ASP A 230 -28.65 23.23 20.35
C ASP A 230 -27.68 23.31 21.53
N MET A 231 -26.40 23.05 21.26
CA MET A 231 -25.30 23.17 22.23
C MET A 231 -24.34 24.31 21.86
N SER A 232 -24.77 25.23 20.98
CA SER A 232 -23.89 26.27 20.47
C SER A 232 -23.33 27.14 21.59
N TYR A 233 -22.02 27.38 21.54
CA TYR A 233 -21.28 28.21 22.50
C TYR A 233 -21.34 27.78 23.97
N ALA A 234 -21.77 26.55 24.29
CA ALA A 234 -21.96 26.11 25.67
C ALA A 234 -20.70 26.27 26.55
N PHE A 235 -19.51 25.97 26.01
CA PHE A 235 -18.23 26.05 26.72
C PHE A 235 -17.30 27.12 26.16
N ARG A 236 -17.85 28.10 25.43
CA ARG A 236 -17.07 29.17 24.81
C ARG A 236 -16.29 29.99 25.84
N ASP A 237 -15.04 30.33 25.51
CA ASP A 237 -14.13 31.14 26.35
C ASP A 237 -13.93 30.56 27.77
N SER A 238 -13.99 29.24 27.95
CA SER A 238 -13.88 28.57 29.25
C SER A 238 -12.59 27.76 29.43
N SER A 239 -12.24 27.42 30.67
CA SER A 239 -11.18 26.45 30.99
C SER A 239 -11.77 25.03 31.20
N PHE A 240 -12.91 24.74 30.58
CA PHE A 240 -13.62 23.49 30.78
C PHE A 240 -12.83 22.32 30.19
N ASN A 241 -12.63 21.26 30.99
CA ASN A 241 -11.96 20.03 30.57
C ASN A 241 -12.42 18.85 31.45
N GLU A 242 -13.71 18.83 31.81
CA GLU A 242 -14.31 17.75 32.60
C GLU A 242 -15.03 16.75 31.69
N ASP A 243 -15.12 15.51 32.14
CA ASP A 243 -15.73 14.41 31.40
C ASP A 243 -17.21 14.68 31.06
N ILE A 244 -17.54 14.57 29.77
CA ILE A 244 -18.88 14.69 29.18
C ILE A 244 -19.12 13.58 28.14
N SER A 245 -18.36 12.50 28.20
CA SER A 245 -18.44 11.36 27.26
C SER A 245 -19.83 10.71 27.26
N ASP A 246 -20.48 10.64 28.44
CA ASP A 246 -21.80 10.03 28.64
C ASP A 246 -23.00 10.86 28.13
N TRP A 247 -22.77 12.05 27.55
CA TRP A 247 -23.86 12.88 27.04
C TRP A 247 -24.52 12.27 25.80
N ASP A 248 -25.85 12.23 25.80
CA ASP A 248 -26.63 11.86 24.63
C ASP A 248 -26.76 13.07 23.69
N THR A 249 -26.03 13.01 22.57
CA THR A 249 -25.98 14.07 21.54
C THR A 249 -26.84 13.76 20.31
N SER A 250 -27.58 12.64 20.31
CA SER A 250 -28.31 12.13 19.13
C SER A 250 -29.40 13.07 18.59
N ASN A 251 -29.91 14.01 19.40
CA ASN A 251 -30.88 15.03 18.98
C ASN A 251 -30.25 16.41 18.70
N VAL A 252 -28.94 16.56 18.88
CA VAL A 252 -28.24 17.83 18.67
C VAL A 252 -28.14 18.11 17.17
N THR A 253 -28.55 19.32 16.79
CA THR A 253 -28.54 19.78 15.39
C THR A 253 -27.58 20.94 15.16
N ASN A 254 -27.13 21.60 16.24
CA ASN A 254 -26.27 22.78 16.22
C ASN A 254 -25.19 22.67 17.31
N MET A 255 -23.92 22.59 16.89
CA MET A 255 -22.73 22.58 17.77
C MET A 255 -21.83 23.79 17.52
N ASN A 256 -22.36 24.86 16.90
CA ASN A 256 -21.59 26.05 16.55
C ASN A 256 -20.83 26.62 17.75
N GLY A 257 -19.51 26.65 17.67
CA GLY A 257 -18.63 27.25 18.65
C GLY A 257 -18.72 26.65 20.05
N MET A 258 -19.18 25.40 20.19
CA MET A 258 -19.39 24.76 21.50
C MET A 258 -18.15 24.84 22.40
N PHE A 259 -16.95 24.61 21.86
CA PHE A 259 -15.67 24.69 22.57
C PHE A 259 -14.78 25.84 22.05
N GLN A 260 -15.39 26.88 21.48
CA GLN A 260 -14.64 28.01 20.94
C GLN A 260 -13.79 28.69 22.05
N TYR A 261 -12.49 28.83 21.85
CA TYR A 261 -11.51 29.34 22.83
C TYR A 261 -11.39 28.51 24.13
N ALA A 262 -11.88 27.27 24.16
CA ALA A 262 -11.73 26.37 25.30
C ALA A 262 -10.35 25.67 25.26
N ASN A 263 -9.27 26.45 25.39
CA ASN A 263 -7.89 25.99 25.15
C ASN A 263 -7.51 24.71 25.92
N ASP A 264 -8.07 24.48 27.12
CA ASP A 264 -7.76 23.33 27.97
C ASP A 264 -8.55 22.07 27.61
N PHE A 265 -9.59 22.17 26.76
CA PHE A 265 -10.49 21.05 26.46
C PHE A 265 -9.79 19.98 25.61
N ASN A 266 -9.77 18.75 26.13
CA ASN A 266 -9.24 17.56 25.48
C ASN A 266 -9.84 16.30 26.14
N GLN A 267 -11.17 16.21 26.18
CA GLN A 267 -11.89 15.05 26.71
C GLN A 267 -12.44 14.18 25.60
N ASP A 268 -12.59 12.88 25.91
CA ASP A 268 -13.14 11.90 24.97
C ASP A 268 -14.60 12.23 24.63
N ILE A 269 -14.83 12.46 23.34
CA ILE A 269 -16.12 12.73 22.71
C ILE A 269 -16.29 11.86 21.45
N GLY A 270 -15.47 10.83 21.28
CA GLY A 270 -15.47 9.97 20.08
C GLY A 270 -16.78 9.20 19.93
N ASP A 271 -17.44 8.87 21.04
CA ASP A 271 -18.69 8.10 21.09
C ASP A 271 -19.96 8.96 20.89
N TRP A 272 -19.82 10.27 20.71
CA TRP A 272 -20.96 11.16 20.46
C TRP A 272 -21.66 10.87 19.12
N ASP A 273 -22.99 10.81 19.14
CA ASP A 273 -23.81 10.72 17.93
C ASP A 273 -24.03 12.11 17.34
N VAL A 274 -23.20 12.47 16.37
CA VAL A 274 -23.28 13.75 15.63
C VAL A 274 -24.03 13.65 14.30
N SER A 275 -24.69 12.51 14.02
CA SER A 275 -25.34 12.24 12.72
C SER A 275 -26.47 13.22 12.36
N SER A 276 -27.03 13.91 13.35
CA SER A 276 -28.08 14.92 13.18
C SER A 276 -27.56 16.36 13.15
N VAL A 277 -26.26 16.58 13.34
CA VAL A 277 -25.67 17.92 13.42
C VAL A 277 -25.55 18.52 12.02
N GLY A 278 -26.17 19.68 11.80
CA GLY A 278 -26.08 20.41 10.54
C GLY A 278 -25.05 21.54 10.53
N ASN A 279 -24.60 21.99 11.71
CA ASN A 279 -23.70 23.13 11.88
C ASN A 279 -22.62 22.85 12.93
N MET A 280 -21.36 22.80 12.49
CA MET A 280 -20.16 22.66 13.33
C MET A 280 -19.19 23.86 13.21
N GLU A 281 -19.69 25.00 12.72
CA GLU A 281 -18.91 26.23 12.60
C GLU A 281 -18.23 26.57 13.94
N TYR A 282 -16.94 26.93 13.93
CA TYR A 282 -16.16 27.28 15.12
C TYR A 282 -16.05 26.22 16.24
N MET A 283 -16.51 24.98 16.06
CA MET A 283 -16.67 24.01 17.18
C MET A 283 -15.42 23.89 18.08
N PHE A 284 -14.23 23.77 17.50
CA PHE A 284 -12.92 23.71 18.18
C PHE A 284 -11.99 24.88 17.82
N TYR A 285 -12.56 26.03 17.41
CA TYR A 285 -11.77 27.20 17.07
C TYR A 285 -11.00 27.72 18.29
N TYR A 286 -9.67 27.81 18.19
CA TYR A 286 -8.77 28.06 19.32
C TYR A 286 -8.95 27.05 20.47
N CYS A 287 -9.06 25.76 20.15
CA CYS A 287 -8.99 24.68 21.14
C CYS A 287 -7.57 24.08 21.10
N GLU A 288 -6.58 24.84 21.60
CA GLU A 288 -5.14 24.57 21.37
C GLU A 288 -4.69 23.15 21.77
N ASN A 289 -5.27 22.57 22.82
CA ASN A 289 -4.91 21.24 23.32
C ASN A 289 -5.76 20.08 22.76
N PHE A 290 -6.82 20.35 21.99
CA PHE A 290 -7.72 19.29 21.52
C PHE A 290 -7.04 18.39 20.48
N ASN A 291 -7.00 17.09 20.76
CA ASN A 291 -6.42 16.06 19.90
C ASN A 291 -7.03 14.67 20.18
N GLU A 292 -8.29 14.62 20.61
CA GLU A 292 -8.99 13.34 20.87
C GLU A 292 -9.57 12.74 19.59
N ASN A 293 -9.67 11.41 19.58
CA ASN A 293 -10.11 10.66 18.39
C ASN A 293 -11.60 10.87 18.11
N ILE A 294 -11.90 11.40 16.92
CA ILE A 294 -13.24 11.67 16.41
C ILE A 294 -13.49 11.02 15.04
N SER A 295 -12.70 10.01 14.67
CA SER A 295 -12.81 9.31 13.38
C SER A 295 -14.15 8.56 13.22
N GLY A 296 -14.82 8.24 14.34
CA GLY A 296 -16.11 7.57 14.38
C GLY A 296 -17.32 8.46 14.13
N TRP A 297 -17.15 9.78 14.01
CA TRP A 297 -18.24 10.71 13.83
C TRP A 297 -18.88 10.61 12.43
N ASP A 298 -20.21 10.49 12.40
CA ASP A 298 -20.99 10.61 11.16
C ASP A 298 -21.29 12.09 10.89
N VAL A 299 -20.44 12.73 10.08
CA VAL A 299 -20.58 14.14 9.68
C VAL A 299 -21.37 14.34 8.38
N SER A 300 -22.03 13.29 7.86
CA SER A 300 -22.70 13.35 6.55
C SER A 300 -23.86 14.36 6.46
N SER A 301 -24.42 14.79 7.59
CA SER A 301 -25.47 15.82 7.64
C SER A 301 -24.94 17.25 7.80
N VAL A 302 -23.63 17.44 7.99
CA VAL A 302 -23.03 18.75 8.29
C VAL A 302 -22.91 19.56 7.02
N GLY A 303 -23.56 20.73 6.97
CA GLY A 303 -23.46 21.64 5.82
C GLY A 303 -22.36 22.71 5.95
N ASN A 304 -21.91 22.99 7.17
CA ASN A 304 -20.99 24.08 7.49
C ASN A 304 -19.94 23.66 8.55
N MET A 305 -18.66 23.68 8.15
CA MET A 305 -17.48 23.35 8.98
C MET A 305 -16.48 24.51 9.08
N LYS A 306 -16.93 25.73 8.78
CA LYS A 306 -16.10 26.92 8.77
C LYS A 306 -15.41 27.13 10.14
N TYR A 307 -14.11 27.42 10.12
CA TYR A 307 -13.25 27.58 11.30
C TYR A 307 -13.20 26.39 12.29
N MET A 308 -13.74 25.21 11.97
CA MET A 308 -13.96 24.15 12.96
C MET A 308 -12.71 23.79 13.78
N PHE A 309 -11.54 23.66 13.16
CA PHE A 309 -10.25 23.35 13.79
C PHE A 309 -9.24 24.50 13.70
N SER A 310 -9.66 25.72 13.37
CA SER A 310 -8.70 26.80 13.23
C SER A 310 -8.05 27.13 14.58
N SER A 311 -6.73 27.20 14.58
CA SER A 311 -5.88 27.36 15.77
C SER A 311 -6.00 26.22 16.80
N ALA A 312 -6.55 25.06 16.42
CA ALA A 312 -6.43 23.83 17.22
C ALA A 312 -5.03 23.22 16.99
N THR A 313 -4.01 23.85 17.58
CA THR A 313 -2.60 23.62 17.24
C THR A 313 -2.13 22.18 17.44
N SER A 314 -2.73 21.44 18.38
CA SER A 314 -2.38 20.05 18.68
C SER A 314 -3.15 19.01 17.86
N PHE A 315 -4.20 19.41 17.14
CA PHE A 315 -5.09 18.47 16.45
C PHE A 315 -4.39 17.80 15.26
N ASN A 316 -4.33 16.47 15.28
CA ASN A 316 -3.75 15.65 14.22
C ASN A 316 -4.35 14.22 14.20
N GLN A 317 -5.65 14.09 14.47
CA GLN A 317 -6.35 12.80 14.47
C GLN A 317 -6.90 12.46 13.08
N ASP A 318 -6.91 11.17 12.75
CA ASP A 318 -7.42 10.65 11.48
C ASP A 318 -8.91 10.99 11.31
N ILE A 319 -9.22 11.67 10.21
CA ILE A 319 -10.56 12.05 9.76
C ILE A 319 -10.80 11.67 8.30
N SER A 320 -10.00 10.75 7.77
CA SER A 320 -10.10 10.25 6.39
C SER A 320 -11.46 9.59 6.10
N THR A 321 -12.11 9.06 7.12
CA THR A 321 -13.41 8.36 7.05
C THR A 321 -14.63 9.27 6.97
N TRP A 322 -14.45 10.58 7.16
CA TRP A 322 -15.56 11.53 7.19
C TRP A 322 -16.19 11.70 5.80
N ASN A 323 -17.51 11.55 5.72
CA ASN A 323 -18.27 11.89 4.52
C ASN A 323 -18.60 13.39 4.53
N VAL A 324 -17.88 14.18 3.74
CA VAL A 324 -18.04 15.64 3.64
C VAL A 324 -18.77 16.12 2.38
N SER A 325 -19.38 15.20 1.62
CA SER A 325 -20.02 15.50 0.32
C SER A 325 -21.16 16.54 0.36
N ASP A 326 -21.82 16.70 1.52
CA ASP A 326 -22.89 17.69 1.74
C ASP A 326 -22.37 19.05 2.30
N VAL A 327 -21.07 19.14 2.64
CA VAL A 327 -20.47 20.37 3.16
C VAL A 327 -20.33 21.39 2.02
N THR A 328 -20.79 22.62 2.26
CA THR A 328 -20.72 23.71 1.27
C THR A 328 -19.71 24.80 1.61
N THR A 329 -19.28 24.89 2.87
CA THR A 329 -18.33 25.90 3.36
C THR A 329 -17.33 25.30 4.34
N MET A 330 -16.03 25.37 3.98
CA MET A 330 -14.89 24.87 4.77
C MET A 330 -13.82 25.95 5.02
N ASN A 331 -14.15 27.23 4.79
CA ASN A 331 -13.15 28.26 4.91
C ASN A 331 -12.54 28.36 6.30
N ARG A 332 -11.22 28.50 6.32
CA ARG A 332 -10.36 28.46 7.50
C ARG A 332 -10.54 27.23 8.38
N MET A 333 -11.02 26.09 7.88
CA MET A 333 -11.27 24.91 8.73
C MET A 333 -10.01 24.48 9.51
N PHE A 334 -8.83 24.48 8.89
CA PHE A 334 -7.55 24.08 9.49
C PHE A 334 -6.55 25.25 9.61
N SER A 335 -7.01 26.50 9.54
CA SER A 335 -6.11 27.65 9.58
C SER A 335 -5.38 27.71 10.93
N SER A 336 -4.05 27.73 10.92
CA SER A 336 -3.17 27.66 12.11
C SER A 336 -3.28 26.35 12.91
N ALA A 337 -3.81 25.27 12.34
CA ALA A 337 -3.75 23.93 12.91
C ALA A 337 -2.35 23.33 12.66
N THR A 338 -1.36 23.81 13.41
CA THR A 338 0.06 23.63 13.10
C THR A 338 0.53 22.18 13.01
N SER A 339 -0.12 21.25 13.73
CA SER A 339 0.25 19.83 13.74
C SER A 339 -0.54 18.96 12.74
N PHE A 340 -1.56 19.50 12.08
CA PHE A 340 -2.44 18.71 11.23
C PHE A 340 -1.75 18.29 9.92
N ASN A 341 -1.67 16.98 9.68
CA ASN A 341 -1.10 16.38 8.47
C ASN A 341 -1.69 14.98 8.19
N GLN A 342 -3.00 14.83 8.32
CA GLN A 342 -3.68 13.55 8.06
C GLN A 342 -4.14 13.47 6.60
N ASP A 343 -4.28 12.24 6.11
CA ASP A 343 -4.77 11.96 4.77
C ASP A 343 -6.25 12.34 4.64
N ILE A 344 -6.53 13.25 3.72
CA ILE A 344 -7.87 13.73 3.35
C ILE A 344 -8.08 13.70 1.84
N SER A 345 -7.25 12.93 1.10
CA SER A 345 -7.35 12.75 -0.35
C SER A 345 -8.73 12.25 -0.78
N ASN A 346 -9.33 11.36 0.01
CA ASN A 346 -10.62 10.71 -0.27
C ASN A 346 -11.86 11.59 0.00
N TRP A 347 -11.70 12.84 0.42
CA TRP A 347 -12.83 13.73 0.69
C TRP A 347 -13.50 14.20 -0.60
N ASP A 348 -14.81 13.98 -0.72
CA ASP A 348 -15.62 14.59 -1.78
C ASP A 348 -15.92 16.06 -1.45
N VAL A 349 -15.13 16.96 -2.02
CA VAL A 349 -15.26 18.43 -1.84
C VAL A 349 -16.00 19.11 -2.99
N SER A 350 -16.64 18.35 -3.90
CA SER A 350 -17.27 18.88 -5.13
C SER A 350 -18.42 19.87 -4.88
N SER A 351 -19.01 19.83 -3.68
CA SER A 351 -20.07 20.74 -3.21
C SER A 351 -19.55 22.03 -2.54
N VAL A 352 -18.25 22.14 -2.25
CA VAL A 352 -17.67 23.26 -1.50
C VAL A 352 -17.53 24.50 -2.40
N ILE A 353 -17.94 25.65 -1.87
CA ILE A 353 -17.95 26.93 -2.61
C ILE A 353 -16.84 27.89 -2.13
N ASP A 354 -16.45 27.79 -0.86
CA ASP A 354 -15.52 28.71 -0.18
C ASP A 354 -14.46 27.91 0.61
N MET A 355 -13.21 27.98 0.16
CA MET A 355 -12.02 27.36 0.76
C MET A 355 -11.00 28.42 1.23
N ASP A 356 -11.43 29.67 1.43
CA ASP A 356 -10.53 30.75 1.80
C ASP A 356 -9.74 30.40 3.07
N ASN A 357 -8.42 30.57 3.02
CA ASN A 357 -7.48 30.32 4.12
C ASN A 357 -7.62 28.94 4.79
N MET A 358 -8.12 27.90 4.10
CA MET A 358 -8.40 26.58 4.69
C MET A 358 -7.21 25.98 5.45
N PHE A 359 -6.00 26.05 4.86
CA PHE A 359 -4.74 25.55 5.44
C PHE A 359 -3.75 26.69 5.77
N ALA A 360 -4.20 27.93 5.85
CA ALA A 360 -3.31 29.06 6.12
C ALA A 360 -2.62 28.88 7.49
N TYR A 361 -1.29 28.94 7.55
CA TYR A 361 -0.46 28.67 8.73
C TYR A 361 -0.51 27.22 9.27
N ALA A 362 -1.05 26.26 8.52
CA ALA A 362 -0.95 24.84 8.85
C ALA A 362 0.45 24.33 8.47
N VAL A 363 1.46 24.69 9.27
CA VAL A 363 2.88 24.54 8.91
C VAL A 363 3.30 23.12 8.55
N SER A 364 2.70 22.10 9.17
CA SER A 364 3.01 20.68 8.90
C SER A 364 2.16 20.03 7.82
N PHE A 365 1.18 20.73 7.25
CA PHE A 365 0.27 20.13 6.27
C PHE A 365 0.98 19.89 4.92
N ASN A 366 1.05 18.62 4.53
CA ASN A 366 1.64 18.15 3.28
C ASN A 366 0.97 16.83 2.82
N SER A 367 -0.35 16.70 3.01
CA SER A 367 -1.11 15.60 2.43
C SER A 367 -1.36 15.86 0.95
N ASP A 368 -1.35 14.80 0.14
CA ASP A 368 -1.77 14.87 -1.26
C ASP A 368 -3.29 15.10 -1.33
N ILE A 369 -3.69 16.07 -2.15
CA ILE A 369 -5.07 16.52 -2.40
C ILE A 369 -5.27 16.84 -3.88
N SER A 370 -4.40 16.31 -4.75
CA SER A 370 -4.42 16.51 -6.21
C SER A 370 -5.74 16.05 -6.84
N ASP A 371 -6.38 15.02 -6.28
CA ASP A 371 -7.63 14.41 -6.76
C ASP A 371 -8.92 15.18 -6.37
N TRP A 372 -8.83 16.26 -5.60
CA TRP A 372 -10.02 17.02 -5.19
C TRP A 372 -10.72 17.70 -6.37
N ASP A 373 -12.03 17.45 -6.50
CA ASP A 373 -12.89 18.23 -7.42
C ASP A 373 -13.21 19.61 -6.82
N VAL A 374 -12.44 20.61 -7.22
CA VAL A 374 -12.62 22.02 -6.80
C VAL A 374 -13.39 22.87 -7.81
N SER A 375 -14.05 22.27 -8.81
CA SER A 375 -14.70 22.99 -9.91
C SER A 375 -15.83 23.94 -9.48
N SER A 376 -16.41 23.73 -8.30
CA SER A 376 -17.44 24.58 -7.66
C SER A 376 -16.87 25.74 -6.83
N VAL A 377 -15.57 25.70 -6.49
CA VAL A 377 -14.95 26.65 -5.57
C VAL A 377 -14.82 28.03 -6.21
N THR A 378 -15.16 29.08 -5.45
CA THR A 378 -15.11 30.46 -5.93
C THR A 378 -14.10 31.34 -5.20
N ASP A 379 -13.61 30.94 -4.04
CA ASP A 379 -12.61 31.66 -3.24
C ASP A 379 -11.59 30.68 -2.66
N MET A 380 -10.32 30.87 -3.02
CA MET A 380 -9.14 30.14 -2.55
C MET A 380 -8.09 31.10 -1.95
N SER A 381 -8.50 32.33 -1.61
CA SER A 381 -7.58 33.34 -1.10
C SER A 381 -6.88 32.85 0.18
N GLY A 382 -5.54 32.89 0.18
CA GLY A 382 -4.74 32.44 1.30
C GLY A 382 -4.78 30.94 1.61
N MET A 383 -5.34 30.08 0.75
CA MET A 383 -5.58 28.66 1.06
C MET A 383 -4.38 27.93 1.69
N PHE A 384 -3.17 28.13 1.14
CA PHE A 384 -1.89 27.59 1.63
C PHE A 384 -0.92 28.69 2.11
N GLY A 385 -1.43 29.89 2.45
CA GLY A 385 -0.58 30.98 2.93
C GLY A 385 0.11 30.57 4.24
N TYR A 386 1.44 30.59 4.29
CA TYR A 386 2.26 30.11 5.41
C TYR A 386 2.12 28.60 5.72
N ALA A 387 1.64 27.78 4.78
CA ALA A 387 1.74 26.32 4.88
C ALA A 387 3.15 25.89 4.46
N GLU A 388 4.10 26.00 5.39
CA GLU A 388 5.54 25.89 5.10
C GLU A 388 5.92 24.56 4.42
N SER A 389 5.34 23.43 4.85
CA SER A 389 5.67 22.09 4.32
C SER A 389 4.88 21.64 3.08
N PHE A 390 3.92 22.43 2.58
CA PHE A 390 3.08 21.99 1.46
C PHE A 390 3.88 21.95 0.14
N ASN A 391 4.00 20.78 -0.46
CA ASN A 391 4.76 20.55 -1.69
C ASN A 391 4.16 19.45 -2.59
N HIS A 392 2.90 19.62 -2.99
CA HIS A 392 2.21 18.71 -3.92
C HIS A 392 1.78 19.42 -5.20
N ASP A 393 1.75 18.67 -6.30
CA ASP A 393 1.22 19.15 -7.57
C ASP A 393 -0.31 19.14 -7.53
N ILE A 394 -0.93 20.31 -7.68
CA ILE A 394 -2.38 20.49 -7.76
C ILE A 394 -2.82 21.08 -9.10
N SER A 395 -1.95 21.02 -10.12
CA SER A 395 -2.20 21.58 -11.45
C SER A 395 -3.46 21.02 -12.12
N ASN A 396 -3.85 19.79 -11.78
CA ASN A 396 -5.06 19.13 -12.29
C ASN A 396 -6.39 19.73 -11.80
N TRP A 397 -6.36 20.64 -10.82
CA TRP A 397 -7.57 21.29 -10.32
C TRP A 397 -8.25 22.18 -11.36
N ASP A 398 -9.56 21.98 -11.60
CA ASP A 398 -10.37 22.92 -12.38
C ASP A 398 -10.63 24.20 -11.60
N VAL A 399 -9.76 25.18 -11.80
CA VAL A 399 -9.87 26.49 -11.16
C VAL A 399 -10.73 27.49 -11.93
N SER A 400 -11.44 27.11 -13.00
CA SER A 400 -12.14 28.05 -13.89
C SER A 400 -13.23 28.88 -13.20
N SER A 401 -13.80 28.38 -12.10
CA SER A 401 -14.83 29.07 -11.28
C SER A 401 -14.26 30.02 -10.23
N VAL A 402 -12.97 29.92 -9.93
CA VAL A 402 -12.32 30.65 -8.82
C VAL A 402 -12.22 32.13 -9.16
N LYS A 403 -12.62 32.99 -8.23
CA LYS A 403 -12.66 34.45 -8.37
C LYS A 403 -11.60 35.16 -7.55
N ASP A 404 -11.07 34.53 -6.52
CA ASP A 404 -10.00 35.08 -5.69
C ASP A 404 -8.98 33.98 -5.33
N MET A 405 -7.73 34.18 -5.76
CA MET A 405 -6.56 33.35 -5.40
C MET A 405 -5.50 34.19 -4.68
N SER A 406 -5.87 35.39 -4.20
CA SER A 406 -4.91 36.30 -3.59
C SER A 406 -4.24 35.63 -2.38
N HIS A 407 -2.91 35.71 -2.34
CA HIS A 407 -2.09 35.13 -1.28
C HIS A 407 -2.18 33.60 -1.11
N MET A 408 -2.74 32.85 -2.08
CA MET A 408 -2.92 31.40 -2.00
C MET A 408 -1.67 30.64 -1.50
N PHE A 409 -0.49 30.97 -2.01
CA PHE A 409 0.82 30.39 -1.66
C PHE A 409 1.77 31.40 -1.00
N TYR A 410 1.25 32.40 -0.28
CA TYR A 410 2.11 33.42 0.34
C TYR A 410 2.97 32.83 1.47
N ASN A 411 4.30 32.80 1.30
CA ASN A 411 5.26 32.11 2.19
C ASN A 411 4.99 30.60 2.37
N ALA A 412 4.61 29.92 1.29
CA ALA A 412 4.68 28.45 1.22
C ALA A 412 6.10 28.07 0.76
N ASP A 413 7.03 27.97 1.71
CA ASP A 413 8.46 27.97 1.43
C ASP A 413 8.98 26.66 0.80
N ASP A 414 8.38 25.50 1.11
CA ASP A 414 8.80 24.20 0.57
C ASP A 414 8.17 23.85 -0.79
N LEU A 415 7.25 24.68 -1.31
CA LEU A 415 6.66 24.44 -2.64
C LEU A 415 7.78 24.49 -3.70
N SER A 416 8.04 23.35 -4.33
CA SER A 416 9.12 23.15 -5.30
C SER A 416 8.91 24.02 -6.54
N ASP A 417 10.00 24.30 -7.26
CA ASP A 417 9.92 25.05 -8.51
C ASP A 417 9.16 24.26 -9.60
N ASP A 418 9.23 22.93 -9.58
CA ASP A 418 8.45 22.06 -10.47
C ASP A 418 6.95 22.19 -10.21
N ASN A 419 6.52 22.11 -8.94
CA ASN A 419 5.11 22.31 -8.57
C ASN A 419 4.64 23.73 -8.89
N LYS A 420 5.48 24.75 -8.66
CA LYS A 420 5.17 26.12 -9.10
C LYS A 420 4.97 26.19 -10.61
N CYS A 421 5.80 25.51 -11.39
CA CYS A 421 5.72 25.47 -12.84
C CYS A 421 4.42 24.81 -13.33
N SER A 422 4.12 23.60 -12.85
CA SER A 422 2.88 22.87 -13.19
C SER A 422 1.64 23.71 -12.85
N ILE A 423 1.56 24.21 -11.61
CA ILE A 423 0.43 25.02 -11.15
C ILE A 423 0.31 26.31 -11.97
N HIS A 424 1.42 27.00 -12.25
CA HIS A 424 1.40 28.22 -13.07
C HIS A 424 0.89 27.95 -14.48
N THR A 425 1.31 26.84 -15.09
CA THR A 425 0.93 26.46 -16.45
C THR A 425 -0.58 26.34 -16.58
N GLU A 426 -1.22 25.61 -15.67
CA GLU A 426 -2.67 25.40 -15.71
C GLU A 426 -3.46 26.61 -15.19
N PHE A 427 -3.05 27.19 -14.05
CA PHE A 427 -3.86 28.22 -13.37
C PHE A 427 -3.73 29.60 -14.01
N SER A 428 -2.67 29.87 -14.78
CA SER A 428 -2.44 31.17 -15.43
C SER A 428 -3.53 31.58 -16.42
N SER A 429 -4.33 30.62 -16.89
CA SER A 429 -5.52 30.88 -17.71
C SER A 429 -6.65 31.58 -16.93
N ASN A 430 -6.70 31.44 -15.61
CA ASN A 430 -7.65 32.11 -14.75
C ASN A 430 -7.21 33.56 -14.48
N SER A 431 -8.10 34.53 -14.75
CA SER A 431 -7.85 35.96 -14.51
C SER A 431 -7.56 36.37 -13.06
N SER A 432 -7.87 35.51 -12.09
CA SER A 432 -7.63 35.71 -10.66
C SER A 432 -6.27 35.17 -10.20
N TRP A 433 -5.56 34.44 -11.05
CA TRP A 433 -4.18 34.02 -10.80
C TRP A 433 -3.25 35.24 -10.72
N ASN A 434 -2.54 35.37 -9.60
CA ASN A 434 -1.77 36.57 -9.25
C ASN A 434 -0.27 36.28 -9.03
N TYR A 435 0.18 35.08 -9.38
CA TYR A 435 1.58 34.65 -9.29
C TYR A 435 2.26 34.71 -10.66
N ASP A 436 3.38 35.42 -10.73
CA ASP A 436 4.27 35.44 -11.89
C ASP A 436 5.37 34.40 -11.64
N TRP A 437 5.02 33.14 -11.87
CA TRP A 437 5.91 31.99 -11.71
C TRP A 437 6.49 31.53 -13.05
N GLU A 438 6.34 32.34 -14.10
CA GLU A 438 6.94 32.11 -15.42
C GLU A 438 8.47 31.98 -15.30
N GLU A 439 9.11 32.57 -14.27
CA GLU A 439 10.55 32.38 -14.04
C GLU A 439 10.94 30.97 -13.57
N TYR A 440 10.03 30.27 -12.89
CA TYR A 440 10.20 28.87 -12.49
C TYR A 440 9.80 27.91 -13.61
N CYS A 441 9.12 28.42 -14.63
CA CYS A 441 8.82 27.71 -15.86
C CYS A 441 9.97 27.97 -16.84
N PRO A 442 10.96 27.08 -17.00
CA PRO A 442 12.10 27.35 -17.87
C PRO A 442 11.63 27.88 -19.23
N SER A 443 12.09 29.09 -19.57
CA SER A 443 11.54 29.92 -20.66
C SER A 443 11.77 29.37 -22.08
N GLU A 444 12.28 28.15 -22.18
CA GLU A 444 12.14 27.24 -23.30
C GLU A 444 11.98 25.87 -22.64
N TYR A 445 10.75 25.35 -22.51
CA TYR A 445 10.55 23.93 -22.17
C TYR A 445 11.48 23.15 -23.08
N PHE A 446 12.33 22.30 -22.49
CA PHE A 446 13.15 21.41 -23.30
C PHE A 446 12.18 20.54 -24.09
N GLN A 447 11.99 20.91 -25.35
CA GLN A 447 11.11 20.25 -26.30
C GLN A 447 12.02 19.58 -27.33
N PRO A 448 12.52 18.36 -27.06
CA PRO A 448 13.39 17.66 -27.99
C PRO A 448 12.69 17.47 -29.34
N GLU A 449 13.34 17.90 -30.43
CA GLU A 449 12.76 17.77 -31.78
C GLU A 449 12.76 16.29 -32.25
N ASN A 450 13.49 15.41 -31.56
CA ASN A 450 13.68 14.02 -31.95
C ASN A 450 14.25 13.18 -30.79
N ARG A 451 14.26 11.85 -30.99
CA ARG A 451 14.78 10.84 -30.06
C ARG A 451 16.22 11.08 -29.62
N ASP A 452 17.11 11.54 -30.49
CA ASP A 452 18.53 11.72 -30.15
C ASP A 452 18.75 12.90 -29.20
N GLU A 453 17.97 13.96 -29.37
CA GLU A 453 17.97 15.10 -28.45
C GLU A 453 17.42 14.71 -27.08
N LEU A 454 16.26 14.03 -27.04
CA LEU A 454 15.70 13.50 -25.79
C LEU A 454 16.69 12.55 -25.10
N LYS A 455 17.29 11.61 -25.84
CA LYS A 455 18.27 10.67 -25.29
C LYS A 455 19.49 11.37 -24.70
N THR A 456 19.95 12.47 -25.31
CA THR A 456 21.08 13.25 -24.80
C THR A 456 20.75 13.87 -23.44
N ALA A 457 19.54 14.43 -23.30
CA ALA A 457 19.08 14.97 -22.01
C ALA A 457 18.88 13.87 -20.96
N VAL A 458 18.27 12.73 -21.34
CA VAL A 458 18.14 11.56 -20.46
C VAL A 458 19.51 11.07 -20.00
N ASP A 459 20.50 10.92 -20.89
CA ASP A 459 21.85 10.49 -20.53
C ASP A 459 22.52 11.46 -19.55
N GLU A 460 22.37 12.77 -19.77
CA GLU A 460 22.88 13.77 -18.84
C GLU A 460 22.16 13.72 -17.49
N TRP A 461 20.84 13.52 -17.48
CA TRP A 461 20.05 13.37 -16.24
C TRP A 461 20.52 12.18 -15.40
N ILE A 462 20.77 11.05 -16.06
CA ILE A 462 21.26 9.82 -15.43
C ILE A 462 22.68 9.99 -14.87
N GLU A 463 23.55 10.75 -15.55
CA GLU A 463 24.94 10.96 -15.13
C GLU A 463 25.07 12.05 -14.05
N ASP A 464 24.35 13.17 -14.20
CA ASP A 464 24.40 14.36 -13.35
C ASP A 464 23.07 15.14 -13.43
N SER A 465 22.11 14.75 -12.59
CA SER A 465 20.78 15.37 -12.57
C SER A 465 20.79 16.84 -12.20
N GLU A 466 21.77 17.33 -11.41
CA GLU A 466 21.92 18.77 -11.14
C GLU A 466 22.30 19.54 -12.41
N SER A 467 23.24 19.01 -13.20
CA SER A 467 23.63 19.59 -14.50
C SER A 467 22.49 19.55 -15.51
N ALA A 468 21.82 18.40 -15.63
CA ALA A 468 20.70 18.22 -16.53
C ALA A 468 19.54 19.15 -16.17
N ASN A 469 19.19 19.25 -14.88
CA ASN A 469 18.16 20.17 -14.41
C ASN A 469 18.49 21.62 -14.74
N SER A 470 19.76 22.03 -14.58
CA SER A 470 20.19 23.38 -14.97
C SER A 470 20.13 23.64 -16.48
N THR A 471 20.15 22.61 -17.32
CA THR A 471 20.25 22.72 -18.78
C THR A 471 18.91 22.53 -19.48
N TYR A 472 18.14 21.52 -19.06
CA TYR A 472 16.89 21.08 -19.69
C TYR A 472 15.67 21.28 -18.79
N GLY A 473 15.84 21.71 -17.54
CA GLY A 473 14.79 21.65 -16.51
C GLY A 473 14.65 20.24 -15.94
N HIS A 474 13.79 20.09 -14.94
CA HIS A 474 13.55 18.81 -14.28
C HIS A 474 12.96 17.81 -15.28
N ILE A 475 13.31 16.52 -15.18
CA ILE A 475 12.90 15.50 -16.16
C ILE A 475 11.39 15.40 -16.34
N SER A 476 10.62 15.61 -15.28
CA SER A 476 9.15 15.61 -15.29
C SER A 476 8.54 16.76 -16.12
N THR A 477 9.32 17.80 -16.44
CA THR A 477 8.85 19.00 -17.15
C THR A 477 9.17 18.99 -18.65
N TRP A 478 9.85 17.97 -19.16
CA TRP A 478 10.27 17.93 -20.55
C TRP A 478 9.07 17.71 -21.49
N ASP A 479 8.93 18.58 -22.51
CA ASP A 479 7.84 18.49 -23.49
C ASP A 479 8.22 17.48 -24.59
N THR A 480 7.80 16.23 -24.42
CA THR A 480 8.07 15.14 -25.37
C THR A 480 7.11 15.09 -26.56
N SER A 481 6.21 16.06 -26.74
CA SER A 481 5.12 16.01 -27.74
C SER A 481 5.57 15.88 -29.20
N LEU A 482 6.81 16.28 -29.51
CA LEU A 482 7.41 16.14 -30.85
C LEU A 482 8.11 14.79 -31.09
N VAL A 483 8.32 13.99 -30.04
CA VAL A 483 9.09 12.75 -30.11
C VAL A 483 8.18 11.60 -30.56
N THR A 484 8.58 10.90 -31.62
CA THR A 484 7.85 9.74 -32.15
C THR A 484 8.50 8.39 -31.82
N ASP A 485 9.69 8.41 -31.23
CA ASP A 485 10.54 7.25 -30.96
C ASP A 485 11.19 7.39 -29.59
N MET A 486 10.89 6.46 -28.68
CA MET A 486 11.42 6.40 -27.33
C MET A 486 12.32 5.17 -27.10
N THR A 487 12.85 4.61 -28.19
CA THR A 487 13.65 3.39 -28.15
C THR A 487 14.86 3.54 -27.22
N GLU A 488 15.04 2.60 -26.30
CA GLU A 488 16.21 2.49 -25.40
C GLU A 488 16.52 3.76 -24.56
N LEU A 489 15.53 4.61 -24.21
CA LEU A 489 15.80 5.85 -23.45
C LEU A 489 16.49 5.59 -22.09
N PHE A 490 15.98 4.65 -21.30
CA PHE A 490 16.48 4.28 -19.96
C PHE A 490 17.16 2.90 -19.94
N TYR A 491 17.61 2.41 -21.11
CA TYR A 491 18.24 1.10 -21.25
C TYR A 491 19.44 0.91 -20.30
N TYR A 492 19.43 -0.16 -19.51
CA TYR A 492 20.42 -0.50 -18.47
C TYR A 492 20.50 0.45 -17.27
N ASN A 493 19.56 1.38 -17.09
CA ASN A 493 19.54 2.19 -15.88
C ASN A 493 18.76 1.50 -14.76
N GLN A 494 19.46 0.66 -14.01
CA GLN A 494 18.88 -0.15 -12.92
C GLN A 494 18.15 0.67 -11.85
N THR A 495 18.59 1.90 -11.57
CA THR A 495 18.09 2.70 -10.43
C THR A 495 17.18 3.85 -10.84
N PHE A 496 16.83 3.97 -12.12
CA PHE A 496 15.97 5.06 -12.58
C PHE A 496 14.54 4.85 -12.09
N ASN A 497 14.01 5.84 -11.36
CA ASN A 497 12.64 5.83 -10.86
C ASN A 497 12.11 7.26 -10.66
N ASP A 498 12.60 8.24 -11.41
CA ASP A 498 12.09 9.62 -11.33
C ASP A 498 10.79 9.75 -12.12
N ASP A 499 9.91 10.63 -11.66
CA ASP A 499 8.57 10.84 -12.23
C ASP A 499 8.62 11.39 -13.67
N ILE A 500 7.93 10.70 -14.56
CA ILE A 500 7.74 11.01 -15.99
C ILE A 500 6.28 10.85 -16.42
N SER A 501 5.35 10.82 -15.45
CA SER A 501 3.90 10.69 -15.69
C SER A 501 3.37 11.79 -16.61
N ASN A 502 3.94 12.99 -16.54
CA ASN A 502 3.56 14.16 -17.33
C ASN A 502 4.12 14.22 -18.76
N TRP A 503 4.90 13.22 -19.20
CA TRP A 503 5.42 13.20 -20.58
C TRP A 503 4.29 13.01 -21.61
N ASP A 504 4.20 13.90 -22.60
CA ASP A 504 3.31 13.71 -23.75
C ASP A 504 3.87 12.63 -24.68
N VAL A 505 3.30 11.43 -24.58
CA VAL A 505 3.63 10.28 -25.44
C VAL A 505 2.63 10.07 -26.60
N SER A 506 1.67 10.98 -26.80
CA SER A 506 0.60 10.82 -27.79
C SER A 506 1.10 10.72 -29.24
N SER A 507 2.30 11.24 -29.53
CA SER A 507 2.94 11.13 -30.86
C SER A 507 3.85 9.90 -31.01
N VAL A 508 4.09 9.13 -29.95
CA VAL A 508 5.08 8.04 -29.91
C VAL A 508 4.58 6.84 -30.71
N THR A 509 5.47 6.27 -31.53
CA THR A 509 5.19 5.08 -32.37
C THR A 509 5.98 3.85 -31.95
N THR A 510 7.02 4.01 -31.12
CA THR A 510 7.85 2.92 -30.59
C THR A 510 8.35 3.26 -29.19
N THR A 511 8.18 2.31 -28.27
CA THR A 511 8.74 2.31 -26.90
C THR A 511 9.71 1.15 -26.70
N GLU A 512 10.23 0.61 -27.81
CA GLU A 512 11.13 -0.56 -27.83
C GLU A 512 12.25 -0.40 -26.78
N LYS A 513 12.34 -1.35 -25.83
CA LYS A 513 13.38 -1.40 -24.80
C LYS A 513 13.50 -0.13 -23.93
N MET A 514 12.47 0.70 -23.85
CA MET A 514 12.55 2.00 -23.17
C MET A 514 13.05 1.87 -21.72
N PHE A 515 12.54 0.89 -20.96
CA PHE A 515 12.91 0.60 -19.56
C PHE A 515 13.60 -0.76 -19.39
N LYS A 516 14.23 -1.28 -20.46
CA LYS A 516 14.87 -2.58 -20.38
C LYS A 516 16.08 -2.55 -19.42
N PHE A 517 16.06 -3.42 -18.42
CA PHE A 517 16.96 -3.49 -17.26
C PHE A 517 16.87 -2.28 -16.31
N ALA A 518 15.75 -1.56 -16.28
CA ALA A 518 15.45 -0.57 -15.25
C ALA A 518 14.77 -1.24 -14.04
N GLU A 519 15.56 -1.94 -13.24
CA GLU A 519 15.10 -2.83 -12.15
C GLU A 519 14.19 -2.12 -11.14
N ASP A 520 14.56 -0.91 -10.69
CA ASP A 520 13.85 -0.11 -9.67
C ASP A 520 12.68 0.72 -10.24
N PHE A 521 12.43 0.70 -11.56
CA PHE A 521 11.44 1.58 -12.18
C PHE A 521 10.00 1.12 -11.86
N ASN A 522 9.23 2.00 -11.20
CA ASN A 522 7.85 1.73 -10.80
C ASN A 522 7.01 3.02 -10.69
N GLN A 523 7.24 4.00 -11.57
CA GLN A 523 6.45 5.25 -11.63
C GLN A 523 5.11 5.06 -12.35
N ASP A 524 4.09 5.81 -11.93
CA ASP A 524 2.75 5.77 -12.53
C ASP A 524 2.78 6.28 -13.98
N LEU A 525 2.30 5.44 -14.90
CA LEU A 525 2.19 5.72 -16.34
C LEU A 525 0.74 5.61 -16.84
N SER A 526 -0.24 5.55 -15.92
CA SER A 526 -1.66 5.35 -16.25
C SER A 526 -2.22 6.46 -17.16
N GLY A 527 -1.70 7.69 -17.03
CA GLY A 527 -2.08 8.85 -17.83
C GLY A 527 -1.52 8.91 -19.25
N TRP A 528 -0.64 7.99 -19.65
CA TRP A 528 0.01 8.01 -20.96
C TRP A 528 -0.93 7.63 -22.12
N ASP A 529 -1.01 8.48 -23.15
CA ASP A 529 -1.71 8.16 -24.41
C ASP A 529 -0.80 7.33 -25.34
N VAL A 530 -0.88 6.00 -25.22
CA VAL A 530 -0.11 5.06 -26.06
C VAL A 530 -0.83 4.65 -27.36
N SER A 531 -1.93 5.32 -27.74
CA SER A 531 -2.80 4.91 -28.87
C SER A 531 -2.11 4.87 -30.24
N ASN A 532 -0.98 5.56 -30.40
CA ASN A 532 -0.17 5.57 -31.63
C ASN A 532 1.03 4.62 -31.60
N VAL A 533 1.30 3.94 -30.47
CA VAL A 533 2.44 3.03 -30.35
C VAL A 533 2.19 1.75 -31.16
N VAL A 534 3.19 1.36 -31.95
CA VAL A 534 3.16 0.19 -32.84
C VAL A 534 4.08 -0.93 -32.33
N TYR A 535 5.21 -0.56 -31.71
CA TYR A 535 6.23 -1.48 -31.19
C TYR A 535 6.44 -1.23 -29.68
N MET A 536 6.11 -2.22 -28.85
CA MET A 536 6.30 -2.21 -27.39
C MET A 536 7.27 -3.32 -26.93
N ASN A 537 8.00 -3.91 -27.87
CA ASN A 537 8.85 -5.06 -27.57
C ASN A 537 9.93 -4.70 -26.54
N GLU A 538 10.07 -5.57 -25.55
CA GLU A 538 11.02 -5.50 -24.46
C GLU A 538 10.94 -4.21 -23.61
N MET A 539 9.83 -3.47 -23.64
CA MET A 539 9.70 -2.17 -22.95
C MET A 539 10.05 -2.25 -21.45
N PHE A 540 9.56 -3.26 -20.73
CA PHE A 540 9.80 -3.52 -19.30
C PHE A 540 10.62 -4.80 -19.06
N TYR A 541 11.45 -5.20 -20.02
CA TYR A 541 12.29 -6.39 -19.92
C TYR A 541 13.28 -6.23 -18.74
N TYR A 542 13.18 -7.06 -17.70
CA TYR A 542 13.91 -6.98 -16.42
C TYR A 542 13.64 -5.68 -15.62
N ALA A 543 12.48 -5.04 -15.77
CA ALA A 543 12.01 -4.05 -14.81
C ALA A 543 11.32 -4.79 -13.65
N THR A 544 12.11 -5.24 -12.67
CA THR A 544 11.65 -6.20 -11.65
C THR A 544 10.57 -5.66 -10.74
N ASP A 545 10.64 -4.37 -10.42
CA ASP A 545 9.74 -3.70 -9.46
C ASP A 545 8.50 -3.11 -10.13
N PHE A 546 8.45 -3.07 -11.47
CA PHE A 546 7.35 -2.46 -12.20
C PHE A 546 6.04 -3.21 -11.99
N ASN A 547 5.07 -2.55 -11.37
CA ASN A 547 3.74 -3.10 -11.10
C ASN A 547 2.64 -2.02 -11.08
N GLN A 548 2.78 -0.95 -11.87
CA GLN A 548 1.78 0.12 -11.95
C GLN A 548 0.61 -0.26 -12.87
N ASP A 549 -0.58 0.24 -12.55
CA ASP A 549 -1.80 0.00 -13.32
C ASP A 549 -1.73 0.66 -14.71
N ILE A 550 -1.87 -0.17 -15.73
CA ILE A 550 -1.85 0.19 -17.15
C ILE A 550 -3.05 -0.41 -17.89
N GLU A 551 -4.11 -0.81 -17.17
CA GLU A 551 -5.32 -1.37 -17.76
C GLU A 551 -5.96 -0.40 -18.77
N TYR A 552 -5.86 0.91 -18.56
CA TYR A 552 -6.54 1.91 -19.40
C TYR A 552 -5.80 2.29 -20.69
N TRP A 553 -4.65 1.69 -20.97
CA TRP A 553 -3.89 1.96 -22.19
C TRP A 553 -4.61 1.48 -23.47
N ASP A 554 -4.74 2.37 -24.46
CA ASP A 554 -5.19 1.99 -25.81
C ASP A 554 -4.04 1.34 -26.60
N VAL A 555 -3.93 0.02 -26.51
CA VAL A 555 -2.93 -0.76 -27.26
C VAL A 555 -3.41 -1.21 -28.65
N SER A 556 -4.54 -0.69 -29.15
CA SER A 556 -5.17 -1.16 -30.39
C SER A 556 -4.32 -0.98 -31.65
N SER A 557 -3.25 -0.17 -31.60
CA SER A 557 -2.29 0.04 -32.68
C SER A 557 -1.05 -0.88 -32.61
N VAL A 558 -0.83 -1.56 -31.48
CA VAL A 558 0.37 -2.35 -31.23
C VAL A 558 0.38 -3.62 -32.09
N THR A 559 1.55 -3.95 -32.64
CA THR A 559 1.76 -5.14 -33.46
C THR A 559 2.83 -6.10 -32.91
N ASP A 560 3.68 -5.61 -32.01
CA ASP A 560 4.81 -6.33 -31.43
C ASP A 560 4.91 -6.08 -29.92
N MET A 561 4.75 -7.15 -29.13
CA MET A 561 4.88 -7.19 -27.67
C MET A 561 5.93 -8.22 -27.24
N GLU A 562 6.89 -8.59 -28.10
CA GLU A 562 7.95 -9.54 -27.77
C GLU A 562 8.65 -9.12 -26.48
N GLY A 563 8.64 -9.99 -25.46
CA GLY A 563 9.38 -9.79 -24.22
C GLY A 563 8.97 -8.56 -23.41
N MET A 564 7.80 -7.96 -23.63
CA MET A 564 7.39 -6.70 -23.00
C MET A 564 7.58 -6.70 -21.47
N PHE A 565 7.20 -7.78 -20.79
CA PHE A 565 7.33 -7.98 -19.34
C PHE A 565 8.27 -9.15 -18.98
N PHE A 566 9.24 -9.45 -19.84
CA PHE A 566 10.20 -10.53 -19.58
C PHE A 566 10.95 -10.25 -18.28
N ALA A 567 10.81 -11.13 -17.29
CA ALA A 567 11.41 -11.04 -15.96
C ALA A 567 11.03 -9.76 -15.18
N ALA A 568 9.88 -9.16 -15.48
CA ALA A 568 9.23 -8.20 -14.60
C ALA A 568 8.54 -8.99 -13.47
N THR A 569 9.30 -9.25 -12.39
CA THR A 569 8.92 -10.26 -11.39
C THR A 569 7.72 -9.87 -10.54
N ASP A 570 7.51 -8.57 -10.31
CA ASP A 570 6.43 -8.06 -9.46
C ASP A 570 5.16 -7.73 -10.25
N PHE A 571 5.25 -7.64 -11.58
CA PHE A 571 4.14 -7.27 -12.45
C PHE A 571 2.97 -8.26 -12.34
N ASN A 572 1.82 -7.77 -11.91
CA ASN A 572 0.59 -8.55 -11.69
C ASN A 572 -0.70 -7.72 -11.91
N GLN A 573 -0.71 -6.86 -12.93
CA GLN A 573 -1.87 -6.03 -13.23
C GLN A 573 -2.82 -6.70 -14.22
N ASP A 574 -4.12 -6.41 -14.09
CA ASP A 574 -5.17 -6.87 -15.01
C ASP A 574 -5.08 -6.12 -16.34
N LEU A 575 -5.18 -6.83 -17.47
CA LEU A 575 -5.01 -6.27 -18.83
C LEU A 575 -6.19 -6.66 -19.74
N VAL A 576 -7.35 -6.96 -19.15
CA VAL A 576 -8.52 -7.53 -19.85
C VAL A 576 -9.11 -6.57 -20.89
N SER A 577 -8.95 -5.27 -20.68
CA SER A 577 -9.41 -4.17 -21.54
C SER A 577 -8.58 -3.98 -22.83
N TRP A 578 -7.37 -4.56 -22.90
CA TRP A 578 -6.43 -4.32 -23.99
C TRP A 578 -6.93 -4.91 -25.32
N ASP A 579 -7.06 -4.07 -26.35
CA ASP A 579 -7.32 -4.52 -27.73
C ASP A 579 -6.04 -5.04 -28.39
N VAL A 580 -5.75 -6.33 -28.21
CA VAL A 580 -4.59 -7.00 -28.83
C VAL A 580 -4.86 -7.55 -30.22
N SER A 581 -5.98 -7.19 -30.87
CA SER A 581 -6.42 -7.79 -32.15
C SER A 581 -5.45 -7.59 -33.32
N LYS A 582 -4.48 -6.67 -33.21
CA LYS A 582 -3.42 -6.43 -34.21
C LYS A 582 -2.06 -7.00 -33.82
N VAL A 583 -1.89 -7.50 -32.60
CA VAL A 583 -0.61 -8.03 -32.10
C VAL A 583 -0.28 -9.33 -32.83
N THR A 584 0.96 -9.43 -33.33
CA THR A 584 1.44 -10.61 -34.08
C THR A 584 2.56 -11.36 -33.38
N ASP A 585 3.29 -10.70 -32.47
CA ASP A 585 4.40 -11.27 -31.71
C ASP A 585 4.18 -11.04 -30.20
N THR A 586 4.03 -12.14 -29.45
CA THR A 586 3.97 -12.14 -27.98
C THR A 586 5.03 -13.09 -27.39
N ASN A 587 6.09 -13.39 -28.16
CA ASN A 587 7.17 -14.26 -27.69
C ASN A 587 7.72 -13.78 -26.36
N GLY A 588 7.75 -14.67 -25.37
CA GLY A 588 8.35 -14.39 -24.06
C GLY A 588 7.75 -13.19 -23.33
N MET A 589 6.55 -12.70 -23.69
CA MET A 589 5.97 -11.49 -23.12
C MET A 589 5.96 -11.49 -21.59
N PHE A 590 5.65 -12.63 -20.96
CA PHE A 590 5.65 -12.84 -19.50
C PHE A 590 6.67 -13.90 -19.06
N TYR A 591 7.75 -14.09 -19.83
CA TYR A 591 8.80 -15.04 -19.46
C TYR A 591 9.38 -14.65 -18.09
N ALA A 592 9.35 -15.53 -17.10
CA ALA A 592 9.82 -15.31 -15.74
C ALA A 592 9.16 -14.11 -15.03
N ALA A 593 7.97 -13.68 -15.45
CA ALA A 593 7.11 -12.78 -14.69
C ALA A 593 6.43 -13.60 -13.57
N ILE A 594 7.17 -13.83 -12.48
CA ILE A 594 6.86 -14.83 -11.44
C ILE A 594 5.49 -14.56 -10.78
N SER A 595 5.16 -13.29 -10.53
CA SER A 595 3.92 -12.88 -9.86
C SER A 595 2.73 -12.77 -10.81
N PHE A 596 2.95 -12.75 -12.13
CA PHE A 596 1.92 -12.43 -13.09
C PHE A 596 0.76 -13.44 -13.10
N ASN A 597 -0.42 -12.94 -12.76
CA ASN A 597 -1.70 -13.62 -12.87
C ASN A 597 -2.84 -12.61 -13.15
N GLY A 598 -2.54 -11.48 -13.79
CA GLY A 598 -3.56 -10.50 -14.20
C GLY A 598 -4.44 -11.02 -15.34
N ASP A 599 -5.71 -10.61 -15.36
CA ASP A 599 -6.71 -11.08 -16.32
C ASP A 599 -6.35 -10.68 -17.77
N ILE A 600 -6.32 -11.68 -18.65
CA ILE A 600 -6.08 -11.56 -20.10
C ILE A 600 -7.06 -12.44 -20.90
N SER A 601 -8.18 -12.81 -20.28
CA SER A 601 -9.12 -13.81 -20.81
C SER A 601 -9.85 -13.35 -22.08
N ASP A 602 -10.15 -12.06 -22.19
CA ASP A 602 -10.92 -11.46 -23.30
C ASP A 602 -10.07 -11.03 -24.52
N TRP A 603 -8.76 -11.30 -24.51
CA TRP A 603 -7.86 -10.95 -25.60
C TRP A 603 -8.23 -11.62 -26.95
N ASP A 604 -8.37 -10.82 -28.01
CA ASP A 604 -8.47 -11.30 -29.38
C ASP A 604 -7.09 -11.67 -29.93
N THR A 605 -6.66 -12.90 -29.69
CA THR A 605 -5.36 -13.40 -30.15
C THR A 605 -5.34 -13.84 -31.61
N SER A 606 -6.41 -13.60 -32.39
CA SER A 606 -6.53 -14.17 -33.74
C SER A 606 -5.44 -13.70 -34.72
N SER A 607 -4.76 -12.58 -34.46
CA SER A 607 -3.62 -12.11 -35.26
C SER A 607 -2.25 -12.65 -34.80
N VAL A 608 -2.19 -13.29 -33.62
CA VAL A 608 -0.93 -13.74 -33.04
C VAL A 608 -0.33 -14.89 -33.85
N THR A 609 0.93 -14.71 -34.26
CA THR A 609 1.69 -15.70 -35.04
C THR A 609 2.84 -16.33 -34.26
N LYS A 610 3.35 -15.64 -33.24
CA LYS A 610 4.50 -16.08 -32.45
C LYS A 610 4.17 -16.05 -30.96
N LEU A 611 4.30 -17.21 -30.30
CA LEU A 611 3.80 -17.47 -28.95
C LEU A 611 4.78 -18.33 -28.13
N ASN A 612 6.07 -18.33 -28.50
CA ASN A 612 7.07 -19.12 -27.80
C ASN A 612 7.29 -18.58 -26.39
N SER A 613 7.41 -19.49 -25.43
CA SER A 613 7.84 -19.20 -24.07
C SER A 613 7.09 -18.05 -23.38
N MET A 614 5.86 -17.72 -23.82
CA MET A 614 5.12 -16.54 -23.35
C MET A 614 4.98 -16.51 -21.82
N PHE A 615 4.76 -17.67 -21.19
CA PHE A 615 4.61 -17.86 -19.74
C PHE A 615 5.70 -18.76 -19.15
N TYR A 616 6.87 -18.84 -19.79
CA TYR A 616 7.97 -19.68 -19.31
C TYR A 616 8.44 -19.20 -17.93
N PHE A 617 8.35 -20.02 -16.89
CA PHE A 617 8.58 -19.66 -15.48
C PHE A 617 7.68 -18.54 -14.92
N ALA A 618 6.53 -18.27 -15.52
CA ALA A 618 5.49 -17.46 -14.90
C ALA A 618 4.72 -18.31 -13.87
N SER A 619 5.33 -18.57 -12.71
CA SER A 619 4.87 -19.61 -11.76
C SER A 619 3.47 -19.39 -11.19
N SER A 620 3.02 -18.14 -11.10
CA SER A 620 1.69 -17.78 -10.55
C SER A 620 0.58 -17.80 -11.60
N PHE A 621 0.92 -17.84 -12.90
CA PHE A 621 -0.05 -17.65 -13.97
C PHE A 621 -1.07 -18.80 -14.04
N ASN A 622 -2.35 -18.46 -13.94
CA ASN A 622 -3.46 -19.42 -14.04
C ASN A 622 -4.78 -18.79 -14.56
N GLN A 623 -4.72 -17.81 -15.46
CA GLN A 623 -5.92 -17.18 -16.02
C GLN A 623 -6.57 -17.99 -17.14
N ASP A 624 -7.91 -17.93 -17.23
CA ASP A 624 -8.68 -18.67 -18.25
C ASP A 624 -8.46 -18.08 -19.64
N ILE A 625 -7.61 -18.76 -20.41
CA ILE A 625 -7.27 -18.43 -21.80
C ILE A 625 -7.91 -19.42 -22.79
N SER A 626 -8.95 -20.15 -22.38
CA SER A 626 -9.63 -21.13 -23.23
C SER A 626 -10.28 -20.50 -24.47
N GLY A 627 -10.60 -19.20 -24.41
CA GLY A 627 -11.21 -18.42 -25.48
C GLY A 627 -10.25 -17.97 -26.59
N TRP A 628 -8.94 -18.08 -26.39
CA TRP A 628 -7.95 -17.58 -27.36
C TRP A 628 -7.99 -18.32 -28.71
N ASP A 629 -7.94 -17.55 -29.80
CA ASP A 629 -7.73 -18.08 -31.14
C ASP A 629 -6.22 -18.17 -31.42
N VAL A 630 -5.69 -19.38 -31.40
CA VAL A 630 -4.28 -19.68 -31.67
C VAL A 630 -4.05 -20.29 -33.05
N SER A 631 -5.07 -20.27 -33.92
CA SER A 631 -5.02 -20.96 -35.22
C SER A 631 -3.99 -20.35 -36.19
N ASN A 632 -3.58 -19.09 -35.99
CA ASN A 632 -2.59 -18.42 -36.83
C ASN A 632 -1.15 -18.54 -36.31
N VAL A 633 -0.91 -19.22 -35.18
CA VAL A 633 0.44 -19.43 -34.64
C VAL A 633 1.28 -20.27 -35.60
N ASP A 634 2.44 -19.75 -35.98
CA ASP A 634 3.34 -20.36 -36.94
C ASP A 634 4.19 -21.50 -36.33
N ASP A 635 4.67 -22.41 -37.17
CA ASP A 635 5.37 -23.61 -36.69
C ASP A 635 6.80 -23.36 -36.16
N TRP A 636 7.51 -22.40 -36.74
CA TRP A 636 8.93 -22.18 -36.42
C TRP A 636 9.10 -21.39 -35.11
N TYR A 637 8.10 -20.56 -34.80
CA TYR A 637 8.07 -19.64 -33.66
C TYR A 637 6.84 -19.87 -32.74
N GLY A 638 6.15 -21.02 -32.86
CA GLY A 638 4.90 -21.29 -32.13
C GLY A 638 5.02 -22.24 -30.94
N MET A 639 4.60 -21.75 -29.77
CA MET A 639 4.29 -22.51 -28.53
C MET A 639 5.40 -23.38 -27.92
N LYS A 640 6.65 -23.25 -28.37
CA LYS A 640 7.77 -23.94 -27.71
C LYS A 640 7.89 -23.44 -26.28
N SER A 641 7.88 -24.35 -25.32
CA SER A 641 8.02 -24.07 -23.88
C SER A 641 7.07 -23.00 -23.33
N MET A 642 5.88 -22.81 -23.94
CA MET A 642 4.96 -21.70 -23.60
C MET A 642 4.63 -21.61 -22.11
N PHE A 643 4.35 -22.73 -21.45
CA PHE A 643 4.02 -22.84 -20.01
C PHE A 643 5.10 -23.59 -19.23
N TYR A 644 6.32 -23.71 -19.75
CA TYR A 644 7.38 -24.43 -19.06
C TYR A 644 7.63 -23.78 -17.69
N GLY A 645 7.46 -24.51 -16.59
CA GLY A 645 7.62 -23.97 -15.24
C GLY A 645 6.53 -22.99 -14.78
N ALA A 646 5.39 -22.91 -15.48
CA ALA A 646 4.21 -22.17 -15.02
C ALA A 646 3.42 -23.03 -14.00
N GLU A 647 3.98 -23.19 -12.80
CA GLU A 647 3.57 -24.20 -11.79
C GLU A 647 2.09 -24.16 -11.36
N SER A 648 1.43 -23.00 -11.51
CA SER A 648 0.02 -22.84 -11.14
C SER A 648 -0.95 -23.15 -12.29
N PHE A 649 -0.46 -23.26 -13.52
CA PHE A 649 -1.30 -23.30 -14.72
C PHE A 649 -2.08 -24.62 -14.85
N ASN A 650 -3.41 -24.55 -14.73
CA ASN A 650 -4.29 -25.72 -14.76
C ASN A 650 -5.56 -25.56 -15.63
N GLN A 651 -5.55 -24.59 -16.55
CA GLN A 651 -6.72 -24.22 -17.35
C GLN A 651 -7.02 -25.18 -18.51
N ASP A 652 -8.30 -25.28 -18.89
CA ASP A 652 -8.76 -26.14 -20.00
C ASP A 652 -8.62 -25.42 -21.36
N ILE A 653 -7.53 -25.71 -22.06
CA ILE A 653 -7.25 -25.20 -23.42
C ILE A 653 -7.53 -26.24 -24.51
N SER A 654 -8.41 -27.23 -24.24
CA SER A 654 -8.73 -28.30 -25.20
C SER A 654 -9.42 -27.83 -26.48
N GLN A 655 -9.94 -26.59 -26.51
CA GLN A 655 -10.63 -26.00 -27.65
C GLN A 655 -9.71 -25.32 -28.66
N TRP A 656 -8.42 -25.13 -28.33
CA TRP A 656 -7.46 -24.48 -29.20
C TRP A 656 -7.24 -25.26 -30.52
N ASP A 657 -7.35 -24.57 -31.66
CA ASP A 657 -6.93 -25.12 -32.95
C ASP A 657 -5.42 -24.97 -33.14
N VAL A 658 -4.70 -26.02 -32.79
CA VAL A 658 -3.24 -26.08 -32.89
C VAL A 658 -2.74 -26.76 -34.18
N SER A 659 -3.58 -26.89 -35.20
CA SER A 659 -3.25 -27.65 -36.41
C SER A 659 -2.07 -27.09 -37.23
N ASN A 660 -1.71 -25.82 -37.02
CA ASN A 660 -0.57 -25.16 -37.64
C ASN A 660 0.74 -25.25 -36.84
N VAL A 661 0.69 -25.76 -35.60
CA VAL A 661 1.84 -25.84 -34.69
C VAL A 661 2.42 -27.27 -34.72
N ASN A 662 3.63 -27.45 -35.28
CA ASN A 662 4.32 -28.75 -35.31
C ASN A 662 5.41 -28.89 -34.22
N ASN A 663 5.72 -27.84 -33.44
CA ASN A 663 6.73 -27.87 -32.38
C ASN A 663 6.27 -27.29 -31.02
N MET A 664 5.62 -28.11 -30.21
CA MET A 664 5.27 -27.80 -28.81
C MET A 664 6.28 -28.34 -27.79
N TYR A 665 7.56 -28.42 -28.17
CA TYR A 665 8.57 -29.02 -27.29
C TYR A 665 8.60 -28.31 -25.92
N GLY A 666 8.43 -29.08 -24.85
CA GLY A 666 8.49 -28.57 -23.47
C GLY A 666 7.33 -27.67 -23.06
N MET A 667 6.26 -27.56 -23.85
CA MET A 667 5.15 -26.60 -23.62
C MET A 667 4.60 -26.65 -22.19
N PHE A 668 4.45 -27.83 -21.60
CA PHE A 668 3.92 -28.02 -20.23
C PHE A 668 4.93 -28.68 -19.28
N TYR A 669 6.23 -28.60 -19.56
CA TYR A 669 7.22 -29.22 -18.69
C TYR A 669 7.28 -28.44 -17.37
N ASN A 670 6.99 -29.09 -16.24
CA ASN A 670 6.82 -28.46 -14.93
C ASN A 670 5.72 -27.38 -14.88
N ALA A 671 4.70 -27.48 -15.75
CA ALA A 671 3.44 -26.79 -15.59
C ALA A 671 2.50 -27.58 -14.67
#